data_AF-A0A7K4ID70-F1
#
_entry.id   AF-A0A7K4ID70-F1
#
_cell.length_a   1.000
_cell.length_b   1.000
_cell.length_c   1.000
_cell.angle_alpha   90.00
_cell.angle_beta   90.00
_cell.angle_gamma   90.00
#
_symmetry.space_group_name_H-M   'P 1'
#
loop_
_entity.id
_entity.type
_entity.pdbx_description
1 polymer ?
#
loop_
_entity_poly.entity_id
_entity_poly.type
_entity_poly.pdbx_seq_one_letter_code
_entity_poly.pdbx_strand_id
1 'polypeptide(L)'
;MEDERLVKPMMNRNSEGCDMAQSGRVFHDNEMNPLPLGDLMIDYLHGSLVEWANVDFKLTIDISRDSDFAKIAEDIFGMANFGGGWLMFGYDEPRKGKIIPRGLDDTFSLDQASLQEKFRSYASDDVDIEVRQFQREVDDDGKKVQRLFLAMFVHPSKSLLVPKKQGFYIDASGRKKIVFEADDIITRRGTQTVKASEREKQEIRTRLEGETYRQSLLRGTADAVDEILYSNLLRVIRLPSSVYSARLKGNGFPFSSAGRRPFFLNGGHVYSFHNLAAPPFFNYLEDVSKVAFSEMLSTDDGVHLVTALLNIEMMSAMRTRRLLFDEDSRVFYFPLDEGGGDARVESWGLPGMGRPRKVVRKLTSPREGVYWRHYSVGLRFERVDNTFYLGISPGIIVSRNGKTPLHGPQVGPLLIKHLHRQHNKSHLQDVRFWASLLPRFPSDSSRVTIGPFIELGEDPVSTRLNVGISFDRPVKEMREGIPNLGKVAAFASPRAIHIAEPRLVFGGSREEEDPRLGMRYFGPFHAQGEEPLSQMRIGLVATGRTIPLAGRVLDLLESEQESVTTNRYLFPSFPGLKQDNSLACKIVRSATWNAEIPQVLVERIVNEAKDEEETKTFRADALNERIAKAVGLYVKAIERISMEDNRPQLILCVVPDELYEYCGISEKTRRAKRKRRTKMKQEQTAPDGQEQTTLLDHGYEDTSPKSYDLRDAVKGQIMRFGIPVQFLVEKKLRAVLNYTPKSEVQEPATFCWNLGTGMYYKADGKPWRLAKLDEGTCYVGIAFFRSRLEYRPGLNVSMAQVFTHSGDGLVLRGKEVYVDQRTREAHMSSNSAEELLREAISKYTDKVGAPPSRVVVHKTSSFEKEERQGFLAAIGDAKADFVAIRYERGIRFMRTGKYPVLRGTLITLSDRDFLLYTTGYIPRLRTYPGPRVPTPLRLTMDCDSSPEKVAAEVLKLTKINWNTTAFADKEPITIRFPKRVGKVLSELPDGAEINSHYRFYM
;
A
#
# COMPACT_ATOMS: atom_id res chain seq x y z
N MET A 1 10.69 -1.16 -56.57
CA MET A 1 11.72 -0.26 -56.03
C MET A 1 11.35 -0.03 -54.58
N GLU A 2 11.64 -1.03 -53.74
CA GLU A 2 12.84 -1.06 -52.85
C GLU A 2 12.68 0.00 -51.74
N ASP A 3 12.70 -0.34 -50.46
CA ASP A 3 13.72 -1.16 -49.79
C ASP A 3 13.20 -1.66 -48.41
N GLU A 4 13.40 -2.96 -48.12
CA GLU A 4 13.26 -3.61 -46.80
C GLU A 4 14.64 -3.70 -46.16
N ARG A 5 14.83 -3.28 -44.90
CA ARG A 5 16.01 -3.72 -44.11
C ARG A 5 15.70 -4.01 -42.64
N LEU A 6 15.74 -5.31 -42.35
CA LEU A 6 16.00 -5.96 -41.07
C LEU A 6 17.44 -5.70 -40.61
N VAL A 7 17.65 -5.48 -39.30
CA VAL A 7 18.98 -5.63 -38.66
C VAL A 7 18.84 -6.45 -37.37
N LYS A 8 19.40 -7.66 -37.41
CA LYS A 8 19.89 -8.41 -36.23
C LYS A 8 21.40 -8.13 -36.09
N PRO A 9 21.97 -8.14 -34.88
CA PRO A 9 23.40 -8.38 -34.70
C PRO A 9 23.71 -9.70 -34.00
N MET A 10 24.87 -10.22 -34.39
CA MET A 10 25.51 -11.52 -34.14
C MET A 10 26.16 -11.66 -32.75
N MET A 11 26.37 -12.93 -32.36
CA MET A 11 27.28 -13.38 -31.30
C MET A 11 28.73 -13.57 -31.80
N ASN A 12 29.67 -13.35 -30.87
CA ASN A 12 30.99 -13.96 -30.63
C ASN A 12 32.17 -13.79 -31.60
N ARG A 13 33.27 -13.23 -31.07
CA ARG A 13 34.64 -13.78 -31.13
C ARG A 13 35.42 -13.49 -29.84
N ASN A 14 36.22 -14.49 -29.45
CA ASN A 14 37.04 -14.61 -28.23
C ASN A 14 38.23 -13.64 -28.16
N SER A 15 38.59 -13.25 -26.92
CA SER A 15 39.98 -13.02 -26.50
C SER A 15 40.09 -13.34 -25.01
N GLU A 16 40.59 -14.54 -24.70
CA GLU A 16 41.02 -14.96 -23.36
C GLU A 16 42.40 -14.37 -23.06
N GLY A 17 42.61 -13.98 -21.80
CA GLY A 17 43.94 -13.71 -21.27
C GLY A 17 43.98 -12.57 -20.26
N CYS A 18 44.02 -12.92 -18.97
CA CYS A 18 44.40 -12.07 -17.84
C CYS A 18 43.33 -11.08 -17.32
N ASP A 19 42.48 -11.52 -16.38
CA ASP A 19 41.87 -10.65 -15.34
C ASP A 19 40.91 -11.42 -14.38
N MET A 20 41.42 -12.42 -13.65
CA MET A 20 40.62 -13.20 -12.67
C MET A 20 41.02 -12.98 -11.20
N ALA A 21 41.42 -11.77 -10.80
CA ALA A 21 41.78 -11.51 -9.39
C ALA A 21 41.23 -10.21 -8.75
N GLN A 22 40.38 -9.42 -9.41
CA GLN A 22 39.96 -8.12 -8.84
C GLN A 22 38.46 -7.77 -8.92
N SER A 23 37.55 -8.75 -8.98
CA SER A 23 36.13 -8.42 -8.80
C SER A 23 35.42 -9.38 -7.86
N GLY A 24 35.13 -8.90 -6.65
CA GLY A 24 34.09 -9.44 -5.80
C GLY A 24 32.74 -9.25 -6.48
N ARG A 25 32.40 -10.12 -7.42
CA ARG A 25 31.04 -10.27 -7.93
C ARG A 25 30.37 -11.35 -7.09
N VAL A 26 29.31 -10.94 -6.40
CA VAL A 26 28.27 -11.81 -5.87
C VAL A 26 27.82 -12.73 -7.02
N PHE A 27 28.08 -14.03 -6.89
CA PHE A 27 27.60 -15.04 -7.81
C PHE A 27 26.07 -14.96 -7.86
N HIS A 28 25.54 -14.73 -9.07
CA HIS A 28 24.12 -14.88 -9.33
C HIS A 28 23.78 -16.37 -9.29
N ASP A 29 22.85 -16.76 -8.40
CA ASP A 29 22.33 -18.12 -8.26
C ASP A 29 21.79 -18.64 -9.60
N ASN A 30 22.53 -19.57 -10.25
CA ASN A 30 21.95 -20.58 -11.15
C ASN A 30 22.86 -21.75 -11.56
N GLU A 31 23.95 -22.05 -10.85
CA GLU A 31 24.71 -23.28 -11.04
C GLU A 31 24.98 -23.95 -9.68
N MET A 32 24.90 -25.27 -9.64
CA MET A 32 25.11 -26.11 -8.46
C MET A 32 26.42 -25.72 -7.73
N ASN A 33 26.32 -25.01 -6.62
CA ASN A 33 27.47 -24.80 -5.73
C ASN A 33 27.86 -26.17 -5.13
N PRO A 34 29.09 -26.67 -5.35
CA PRO A 34 29.54 -27.89 -4.69
C PRO A 34 29.49 -27.69 -3.16
N LEU A 35 29.07 -28.73 -2.43
CA LEU A 35 29.03 -28.67 -0.96
C LEU A 35 30.42 -28.27 -0.42
N PRO A 36 30.52 -27.35 0.56
CA PRO A 36 31.80 -26.80 1.01
C PRO A 36 32.83 -27.85 1.48
N LEU A 37 32.34 -28.97 2.02
CA LEU A 37 33.16 -30.12 2.44
C LEU A 37 32.85 -31.39 1.63
N GLY A 38 32.30 -31.25 0.41
CA GLY A 38 32.08 -32.37 -0.51
C GLY A 38 33.40 -32.91 -1.08
N ASP A 39 33.39 -34.15 -1.58
CA ASP A 39 34.60 -34.85 -2.03
C ASP A 39 35.38 -34.07 -3.09
N LEU A 40 34.68 -33.48 -4.08
CA LEU A 40 35.29 -32.65 -5.13
C LEU A 40 36.06 -31.44 -4.57
N MET A 41 35.54 -30.79 -3.53
CA MET A 41 36.20 -29.64 -2.91
C MET A 41 37.40 -30.08 -2.08
N ILE A 42 37.25 -31.16 -1.32
CA ILE A 42 38.36 -31.74 -0.52
C ILE A 42 39.50 -32.20 -1.43
N ASP A 43 39.20 -32.86 -2.54
CA ASP A 43 40.21 -33.30 -3.52
C ASP A 43 40.93 -32.11 -4.16
N TYR A 44 40.20 -31.04 -4.47
CA TYR A 44 40.79 -29.81 -4.99
C TYR A 44 41.74 -29.15 -3.97
N LEU A 45 41.32 -29.02 -2.71
CA LEU A 45 42.13 -28.41 -1.65
C LEU A 45 43.35 -29.26 -1.30
N HIS A 46 43.19 -30.58 -1.25
CA HIS A 46 44.30 -31.51 -0.99
C HIS A 46 45.29 -31.55 -2.16
N GLY A 47 44.82 -31.42 -3.41
CA GLY A 47 45.66 -31.42 -4.60
C GLY A 47 46.34 -30.09 -4.90
N SER A 48 45.75 -28.96 -4.51
CA SER A 48 46.30 -27.63 -4.80
C SER A 48 47.51 -27.30 -3.92
N LEU A 49 47.43 -27.59 -2.61
CA LEU A 49 48.49 -27.30 -1.62
C LEU A 49 49.00 -25.84 -1.68
N VAL A 50 48.12 -24.89 -1.97
CA VAL A 50 48.42 -23.44 -2.02
C VAL A 50 47.52 -22.69 -1.03
N GLU A 51 48.12 -21.83 -0.21
CA GLU A 51 47.38 -20.92 0.67
C GLU A 51 46.79 -19.73 -0.08
N TRP A 52 45.58 -19.34 0.31
CA TRP A 52 44.89 -18.14 -0.15
C TRP A 52 44.30 -17.38 1.04
N ALA A 53 43.63 -16.26 0.76
CA ALA A 53 42.93 -15.52 1.82
C ALA A 53 41.85 -16.34 2.51
N ASN A 54 41.27 -17.32 1.82
CA ASN A 54 40.23 -18.22 2.31
C ASN A 54 40.68 -19.68 2.45
N VAL A 55 41.97 -20.01 2.33
CA VAL A 55 42.49 -21.37 2.52
C VAL A 55 43.81 -21.30 3.29
N ASP A 56 43.93 -22.07 4.37
CA ASP A 56 45.12 -22.10 5.23
C ASP A 56 45.35 -23.55 5.74
N PHE A 57 46.61 -23.95 5.85
CA PHE A 57 47.02 -25.32 6.15
C PHE A 57 47.77 -25.39 7.48
N LYS A 58 47.37 -26.31 8.35
CA LYS A 58 47.95 -26.51 9.68
C LYS A 58 48.31 -27.99 9.90
N LEU A 59 49.26 -28.24 10.79
CA LEU A 59 49.66 -29.61 11.10
C LEU A 59 48.62 -30.33 11.95
N THR A 60 48.14 -29.67 13.02
CA THR A 60 47.18 -30.25 13.97
C THR A 60 46.31 -29.16 14.57
N ILE A 61 45.28 -29.57 15.30
CA ILE A 61 44.40 -28.72 16.08
C ILE A 61 44.20 -29.34 17.45
N ASP A 62 44.36 -28.56 18.51
CA ASP A 62 44.08 -28.98 19.88
C ASP A 62 43.18 -27.93 20.56
N ILE A 63 42.07 -28.39 21.15
CA ILE A 63 41.08 -27.56 21.85
C ILE A 63 41.23 -27.62 23.39
N SER A 64 42.27 -28.26 23.91
CA SER A 64 42.57 -28.40 25.35
C SER A 64 42.84 -27.05 26.04
N ARG A 65 43.03 -27.05 27.37
CA ARG A 65 43.11 -25.82 28.18
C ARG A 65 44.38 -25.01 27.94
N ASP A 66 45.49 -25.66 27.60
CA ASP A 66 46.82 -25.05 27.42
C ASP A 66 47.33 -25.16 25.97
N SER A 67 46.41 -25.42 25.02
CA SER A 67 46.73 -25.52 23.60
C SER A 67 46.98 -24.16 22.95
N ASP A 68 47.51 -24.19 21.73
CA ASP A 68 47.64 -22.99 20.90
C ASP A 68 46.39 -22.67 20.08
N PHE A 69 45.21 -23.11 20.53
CA PHE A 69 43.92 -22.85 19.88
C PHE A 69 43.66 -21.38 19.60
N ALA A 70 44.22 -20.46 20.41
CA ALA A 70 44.12 -19.03 20.16
C ALA A 70 44.60 -18.64 18.75
N LYS A 71 45.60 -19.31 18.17
CA LYS A 71 46.04 -19.08 16.78
C LYS A 71 44.99 -19.53 15.77
N ILE A 72 44.40 -20.71 15.99
CA ILE A 72 43.32 -21.21 15.13
C ILE A 72 42.08 -20.31 15.25
N ALA A 73 41.76 -19.84 16.45
CA ALA A 73 40.67 -18.88 16.67
C ALA A 73 40.92 -17.56 15.93
N GLU A 74 42.17 -17.06 15.90
CA GLU A 74 42.54 -15.89 15.11
C GLU A 74 42.22 -16.09 13.63
N ASP A 75 42.63 -17.23 13.05
CA ASP A 75 42.35 -17.58 11.66
C ASP A 75 40.84 -17.72 11.39
N ILE A 76 40.08 -18.29 12.32
CA ILE A 76 38.61 -18.35 12.22
C ILE A 76 38.00 -16.94 12.23
N PHE A 77 38.43 -16.03 13.12
CA PHE A 77 37.97 -14.63 13.09
C PHE A 77 38.31 -13.95 11.77
N GLY A 78 39.55 -14.13 11.30
CA GLY A 78 40.02 -13.57 10.05
C GLY A 78 39.20 -14.02 8.86
N MET A 79 39.00 -15.34 8.70
CA MET A 79 38.23 -15.93 7.61
C MET A 79 36.74 -15.55 7.69
N ALA A 80 36.13 -15.63 8.86
CA ALA A 80 34.72 -15.30 9.05
C ALA A 80 34.41 -13.83 8.72
N ASN A 81 35.30 -12.89 9.07
CA ASN A 81 35.13 -11.48 8.72
C ASN A 81 35.41 -11.20 7.24
N PHE A 82 36.39 -11.89 6.65
CA PHE A 82 36.77 -11.75 5.24
C PHE A 82 35.67 -12.24 4.28
N GLY A 83 35.05 -13.39 4.56
CA GLY A 83 34.01 -13.96 3.70
C GLY A 83 33.87 -15.47 3.73
N GLY A 84 34.34 -16.13 4.79
CA GLY A 84 34.41 -17.59 4.92
C GLY A 84 35.70 -18.18 4.36
N GLY A 85 35.99 -19.43 4.71
CA GLY A 85 37.22 -20.12 4.26
C GLY A 85 37.37 -21.54 4.79
N TRP A 86 38.46 -22.18 4.38
CA TRP A 86 38.83 -23.55 4.73
C TRP A 86 40.13 -23.58 5.53
N LEU A 87 40.11 -24.33 6.63
CA LEU A 87 41.30 -24.72 7.38
C LEU A 87 41.54 -26.22 7.20
N MET A 88 42.70 -26.58 6.66
CA MET A 88 43.08 -27.96 6.36
C MET A 88 44.11 -28.44 7.37
N PHE A 89 43.85 -29.57 8.04
CA PHE A 89 44.73 -30.12 9.08
C PHE A 89 45.36 -31.45 8.65
N GLY A 90 46.60 -31.70 9.10
CA GLY A 90 47.45 -32.82 8.69
C GLY A 90 48.55 -32.42 7.69
N TYR A 91 48.85 -31.12 7.59
CA TYR A 91 49.81 -30.58 6.63
C TYR A 91 50.92 -29.81 7.35
N ASP A 92 52.17 -30.16 7.07
CA ASP A 92 53.34 -29.50 7.63
C ASP A 92 53.89 -28.46 6.64
N GLU A 93 54.42 -27.37 7.17
CA GLU A 93 55.00 -26.28 6.39
C GLU A 93 56.46 -26.03 6.85
N PRO A 94 57.41 -26.92 6.51
CA PRO A 94 58.79 -26.81 6.99
C PRO A 94 59.52 -25.57 6.47
N ARG A 95 59.04 -24.97 5.37
CA ARG A 95 59.48 -23.67 4.84
C ARG A 95 58.27 -22.95 4.25
N LYS A 96 58.20 -21.64 4.47
CA LYS A 96 57.10 -20.79 3.99
C LYS A 96 56.79 -21.01 2.51
N GLY A 97 55.55 -21.36 2.20
CA GLY A 97 55.03 -21.68 0.87
C GLY A 97 55.22 -23.12 0.40
N LYS A 98 55.82 -24.01 1.21
CA LYS A 98 55.99 -25.44 0.89
C LYS A 98 55.15 -26.29 1.84
N ILE A 99 53.95 -26.63 1.40
CA ILE A 99 52.99 -27.44 2.15
C ILE A 99 53.21 -28.92 1.83
N ILE A 100 53.39 -29.74 2.86
CA ILE A 100 53.62 -31.17 2.73
C ILE A 100 52.53 -31.92 3.50
N PRO A 101 51.71 -32.77 2.86
CA PRO A 101 50.77 -33.62 3.57
C PRO A 101 51.56 -34.60 4.46
N ARG A 102 51.28 -34.61 5.76
CA ARG A 102 51.88 -35.53 6.74
C ARG A 102 50.86 -36.48 7.37
N GLY A 103 49.61 -36.05 7.41
CA GLY A 103 48.56 -36.72 8.17
C GLY A 103 48.48 -36.25 9.62
N LEU A 104 47.32 -36.47 10.21
CA LEU A 104 47.07 -36.38 11.65
C LEU A 104 47.47 -37.69 12.33
N ASP A 105 47.68 -37.63 13.65
CA ASP A 105 47.94 -38.80 14.47
C ASP A 105 46.77 -39.80 14.39
N ASP A 106 47.06 -41.11 14.42
CA ASP A 106 46.05 -42.17 14.34
C ASP A 106 45.08 -42.16 15.54
N THR A 107 45.45 -41.51 16.64
CA THR A 107 44.62 -41.30 17.84
C THR A 107 43.83 -39.99 17.83
N PHE A 108 43.93 -39.19 16.77
CA PHE A 108 43.27 -37.89 16.67
C PHE A 108 41.73 -38.02 16.64
N SER A 109 41.07 -37.35 17.58
CA SER A 109 39.62 -37.20 17.59
C SER A 109 39.24 -35.75 17.86
N LEU A 110 38.38 -35.18 17.02
CA LEU A 110 37.81 -33.85 17.23
C LEU A 110 36.31 -33.89 16.96
N ASP A 111 35.53 -33.52 17.98
CA ASP A 111 34.09 -33.35 17.87
C ASP A 111 33.74 -31.91 17.47
N GLN A 112 32.83 -31.77 16.49
CA GLN A 112 32.43 -30.47 15.96
C GLN A 112 31.76 -29.60 17.03
N ALA A 113 30.92 -30.19 17.90
CA ALA A 113 30.20 -29.43 18.92
C ALA A 113 31.17 -28.85 19.96
N SER A 114 32.17 -29.64 20.37
CA SER A 114 33.22 -29.22 21.30
C SER A 114 34.09 -28.10 20.72
N LEU A 115 34.45 -28.19 19.43
CA LEU A 115 35.15 -27.12 18.70
C LEU A 115 34.32 -25.83 18.64
N GLN A 116 33.04 -25.96 18.29
CA GLN A 116 32.09 -24.85 18.20
C GLN A 116 31.95 -24.13 19.56
N GLU A 117 31.79 -24.89 20.64
CA GLU A 117 31.72 -24.36 22.01
C GLU A 117 33.02 -23.66 22.43
N LYS A 118 34.17 -24.27 22.11
CA LYS A 118 35.48 -23.67 22.39
C LYS A 118 35.64 -22.32 21.69
N PHE A 119 35.31 -22.23 20.39
CA PHE A 119 35.38 -20.97 19.64
C PHE A 119 34.38 -19.93 20.15
N ARG A 120 33.14 -20.34 20.46
CA ARG A 120 32.12 -19.46 21.08
C ARG A 120 32.60 -18.80 22.37
N SER A 121 33.47 -19.46 23.13
CA SER A 121 34.07 -18.88 24.34
C SER A 121 34.96 -17.67 24.07
N TYR A 122 35.42 -17.47 22.82
CA TYR A 122 36.21 -16.33 22.37
C TYR A 122 35.37 -15.31 21.58
N ALA A 123 34.34 -15.70 20.84
CA ALA A 123 33.67 -14.84 19.86
C ALA A 123 32.51 -13.99 20.41
N SER A 124 32.32 -12.78 19.88
CA SER A 124 31.20 -11.87 20.21
C SER A 124 29.83 -12.44 19.83
N ASP A 125 29.76 -13.05 18.65
CA ASP A 125 28.57 -13.66 18.05
C ASP A 125 28.88 -15.09 17.55
N ASP A 126 27.83 -15.82 17.19
CA ASP A 126 27.94 -17.17 16.64
C ASP A 126 28.35 -17.17 15.16
N VAL A 127 29.31 -18.04 14.81
CA VAL A 127 29.67 -18.39 13.44
C VAL A 127 29.67 -19.91 13.31
N ASP A 128 28.98 -20.42 12.30
CA ASP A 128 28.90 -21.86 12.03
C ASP A 128 30.25 -22.39 11.53
N ILE A 129 30.73 -23.48 12.13
CA ILE A 129 31.93 -24.19 11.74
C ILE A 129 31.55 -25.64 11.43
N GLU A 130 31.87 -26.10 10.24
CA GLU A 130 31.69 -27.49 9.81
C GLU A 130 33.05 -28.18 9.75
N VAL A 131 33.11 -29.45 10.14
CA VAL A 131 34.35 -30.25 10.01
C VAL A 131 34.07 -31.60 9.38
N ARG A 132 35.02 -32.09 8.58
CA ARG A 132 34.96 -33.41 7.96
C ARG A 132 36.33 -34.06 7.98
N GLN A 133 36.40 -35.24 8.57
CA GLN A 133 37.59 -36.10 8.49
C GLN A 133 37.60 -36.89 7.17
N PHE A 134 38.77 -37.08 6.60
CA PHE A 134 38.96 -37.86 5.37
C PHE A 134 40.34 -38.51 5.34
N GLN A 135 40.49 -39.59 4.57
CA GLN A 135 41.76 -40.30 4.41
C GLN A 135 42.32 -40.12 3.00
N ARG A 136 43.62 -39.87 2.87
CA ARG A 136 44.32 -39.82 1.58
C ARG A 136 45.65 -40.53 1.67
N GLU A 137 46.09 -41.04 0.52
CA GLU A 137 47.38 -41.69 0.36
C GLU A 137 48.48 -40.63 0.29
N VAL A 138 49.50 -40.76 1.14
CA VAL A 138 50.65 -39.86 1.21
C VAL A 138 51.92 -40.67 0.95
N ASP A 139 52.88 -40.08 0.26
CA ASP A 139 54.21 -40.66 0.08
C ASP A 139 55.09 -40.34 1.28
N ASP A 140 55.47 -41.37 2.04
CA ASP A 140 56.32 -41.30 3.23
C ASP A 140 57.58 -42.13 2.97
N ASP A 141 58.68 -41.45 2.64
CA ASP A 141 59.98 -42.04 2.26
C ASP A 141 59.87 -43.15 1.18
N GLY A 142 59.07 -42.92 0.13
CA GLY A 142 58.91 -43.84 -1.00
C GLY A 142 57.89 -44.95 -0.77
N LYS A 143 57.18 -44.94 0.37
CA LYS A 143 56.05 -45.82 0.65
C LYS A 143 54.76 -45.03 0.69
N LYS A 144 53.77 -45.51 -0.05
CA LYS A 144 52.42 -44.98 -0.03
C LYS A 144 51.69 -45.46 1.22
N VAL A 145 51.31 -44.54 2.10
CA VAL A 145 50.61 -44.83 3.36
C VAL A 145 49.31 -44.03 3.42
N GLN A 146 48.21 -44.67 3.84
CA GLN A 146 46.95 -43.96 4.10
C GLN A 146 47.07 -43.16 5.40
N ARG A 147 46.79 -41.86 5.33
CA ARG A 147 46.86 -40.94 6.47
C ARG A 147 45.53 -40.22 6.65
N LEU A 148 45.18 -39.90 7.91
CA LEU A 148 43.98 -39.16 8.28
C LEU A 148 44.20 -37.65 8.14
N PHE A 149 43.20 -36.92 7.65
CA PHE A 149 43.17 -35.47 7.53
C PHE A 149 41.84 -34.92 8.03
N LEU A 150 41.80 -33.62 8.32
CA LEU A 150 40.58 -32.91 8.72
C LEU A 150 40.44 -31.65 7.86
N ALA A 151 39.28 -31.48 7.23
CA ALA A 151 38.89 -30.23 6.59
C ALA A 151 37.88 -29.51 7.48
N MET A 152 38.13 -28.24 7.76
CA MET A 152 37.21 -27.35 8.47
C MET A 152 36.73 -26.27 7.51
N PHE A 153 35.43 -26.02 7.47
CA PHE A 153 34.84 -24.89 6.76
C PHE A 153 34.29 -23.87 7.77
N VAL A 154 34.79 -22.64 7.66
CA VAL A 154 34.36 -21.49 8.46
C VAL A 154 33.37 -20.69 7.61
N HIS A 155 32.12 -20.59 8.08
CA HIS A 155 31.11 -19.79 7.38
C HIS A 155 31.40 -18.28 7.49
N PRO A 156 30.97 -17.47 6.50
CA PRO A 156 31.02 -16.02 6.63
C PRO A 156 30.21 -15.55 7.84
N SER A 157 30.77 -14.61 8.61
CA SER A 157 30.07 -13.99 9.74
C SER A 157 28.87 -13.15 9.29
N LYS A 158 27.78 -13.20 10.07
CA LYS A 158 26.54 -12.41 9.85
C LYS A 158 26.57 -11.05 10.57
N SER A 159 27.57 -10.81 11.40
CA SER A 159 27.85 -9.57 12.12
C SER A 159 29.35 -9.28 12.08
N LEU A 160 29.76 -8.12 12.59
CA LEU A 160 31.17 -7.82 12.77
C LEU A 160 31.71 -8.66 13.93
N LEU A 161 32.43 -9.73 13.61
CA LEU A 161 32.88 -10.71 14.60
C LEU A 161 34.15 -10.22 15.29
N VAL A 162 34.12 -10.10 16.62
CA VAL A 162 35.27 -9.69 17.43
C VAL A 162 35.50 -10.63 18.61
N PRO A 163 36.73 -10.73 19.14
CA PRO A 163 36.99 -11.47 20.37
C PRO A 163 36.36 -10.78 21.59
N LYS A 164 35.66 -11.53 22.45
CA LYS A 164 35.16 -11.08 23.76
C LYS A 164 36.26 -10.97 24.82
N LYS A 165 37.38 -11.66 24.61
CA LYS A 165 38.49 -11.76 25.56
C LYS A 165 39.81 -11.94 24.83
N GLN A 166 40.91 -11.65 25.53
CA GLN A 166 42.26 -11.85 25.04
C GLN A 166 42.57 -13.33 24.74
N GLY A 167 43.15 -13.59 23.58
CA GLY A 167 43.68 -14.90 23.17
C GLY A 167 45.20 -14.96 23.33
N PHE A 168 45.72 -16.02 23.94
CA PHE A 168 47.15 -16.22 24.11
C PHE A 168 47.52 -17.71 24.02
N TYR A 169 48.79 -18.00 23.75
CA TYR A 169 49.37 -19.34 23.88
C TYR A 169 50.71 -19.27 24.63
N ILE A 170 51.16 -20.40 25.17
CA ILE A 170 52.47 -20.54 25.81
C ILE A 170 53.43 -21.11 24.76
N ASP A 171 54.54 -20.43 24.49
CA ASP A 171 55.54 -20.93 23.55
C ASP A 171 56.44 -22.01 24.18
N ALA A 172 57.28 -22.65 23.36
CA ALA A 172 58.21 -23.70 23.81
C ALA A 172 59.21 -23.23 24.88
N SER A 173 59.33 -21.92 25.12
CA SER A 173 60.16 -21.34 26.19
C SER A 173 59.38 -21.02 27.47
N GLY A 174 58.10 -21.40 27.53
CA GLY A 174 57.21 -21.13 28.66
C GLY A 174 56.68 -19.69 28.72
N ARG A 175 56.88 -18.88 27.67
CA ARG A 175 56.45 -17.48 27.65
C ARG A 175 55.05 -17.36 27.05
N LYS A 176 54.20 -16.56 27.72
CA LYS A 176 52.86 -16.21 27.25
C LYS A 176 52.94 -15.22 26.08
N LYS A 177 52.47 -15.62 24.90
CA LYS A 177 52.35 -14.76 23.70
C LYS A 177 50.89 -14.45 23.41
N ILE A 178 50.59 -13.16 23.25
CA ILE A 178 49.25 -12.67 22.92
C ILE A 178 49.04 -12.78 21.41
N VAL A 179 47.90 -13.34 21.02
CA VAL A 179 47.49 -13.50 19.62
C VAL A 179 46.56 -12.35 19.22
N PHE A 180 45.53 -12.09 20.03
CA PHE A 180 44.60 -10.98 19.86
C PHE A 180 44.08 -10.48 21.21
N GLU A 181 43.60 -9.25 21.24
CA GLU A 181 42.93 -8.61 22.37
C GLU A 181 41.40 -8.64 22.21
N ALA A 182 40.67 -8.30 23.27
CA ALA A 182 39.22 -8.10 23.17
C ALA A 182 38.91 -6.92 22.21
N ASP A 183 37.80 -7.04 21.48
CA ASP A 183 37.31 -6.07 20.49
C ASP A 183 38.21 -5.82 19.26
N ASP A 184 39.29 -6.60 19.10
CA ASP A 184 40.09 -6.57 17.88
C ASP A 184 39.24 -7.01 16.67
N ILE A 185 39.20 -6.18 15.62
CA ILE A 185 38.59 -6.57 14.33
C ILE A 185 39.69 -7.23 13.51
N ILE A 186 39.57 -8.55 13.33
CA ILE A 186 40.58 -9.38 12.66
C ILE A 186 40.06 -9.79 11.28
N THR A 187 40.90 -9.73 10.24
CA THR A 187 40.55 -10.07 8.86
C THR A 187 41.73 -10.70 8.12
N ARG A 188 41.50 -11.21 6.90
CA ARG A 188 42.56 -11.77 6.04
C ARG A 188 43.08 -10.71 5.07
N ARG A 189 44.41 -10.59 4.97
CA ARG A 189 45.11 -9.79 3.96
C ARG A 189 46.08 -10.69 3.20
N GLY A 190 45.66 -11.15 2.02
CA GLY A 190 46.33 -12.29 1.38
C GLY A 190 46.26 -13.51 2.30
N THR A 191 47.36 -14.24 2.49
CA THR A 191 47.41 -15.43 3.35
C THR A 191 47.63 -15.12 4.85
N GLN A 192 47.73 -13.85 5.23
CA GLN A 192 47.97 -13.46 6.62
C GLN A 192 46.69 -13.04 7.32
N THR A 193 46.55 -13.46 8.57
CA THR A 193 45.53 -12.97 9.48
C THR A 193 46.07 -11.77 10.25
N VAL A 194 45.36 -10.63 10.17
CA VAL A 194 45.83 -9.33 10.68
C VAL A 194 44.70 -8.52 11.29
N LYS A 195 45.04 -7.53 12.13
CA LYS A 195 44.08 -6.49 12.54
C LYS A 195 43.66 -5.65 11.34
N ALA A 196 42.35 -5.46 11.18
CA ALA A 196 41.76 -4.74 10.07
C ALA A 196 42.11 -3.24 10.11
N SER A 197 42.60 -2.72 8.99
CA SER A 197 42.69 -1.29 8.71
C SER A 197 41.30 -0.66 8.58
N GLU A 198 41.19 0.67 8.65
CA GLU A 198 39.91 1.37 8.45
C GLU A 198 39.25 1.05 7.10
N ARG A 199 40.06 0.84 6.05
CA ARG A 199 39.56 0.40 4.75
C ARG A 199 38.94 -1.00 4.83
N GLU A 200 39.64 -1.97 5.42
CA GLU A 200 39.15 -3.35 5.55
C GLU A 200 37.93 -3.42 6.47
N LYS A 201 37.87 -2.61 7.54
CA LYS A 201 36.65 -2.47 8.37
C LYS A 201 35.46 -2.01 7.53
N GLN A 202 35.67 -1.09 6.60
CA GLN A 202 34.62 -0.63 5.69
C GLN A 202 34.22 -1.72 4.69
N GLU A 203 35.18 -2.48 4.15
CA GLU A 203 34.91 -3.62 3.25
C GLU A 203 34.08 -4.72 3.96
N ILE A 204 34.42 -5.05 5.22
CA ILE A 204 33.64 -5.99 6.04
C ILE A 204 32.21 -5.47 6.26
N ARG A 205 32.04 -4.18 6.57
CA ARG A 205 30.71 -3.58 6.71
C ARG A 205 29.90 -3.68 5.42
N THR A 206 30.51 -3.38 4.27
CA THR A 206 29.84 -3.50 2.97
C THR A 206 29.45 -4.94 2.65
N ARG A 207 30.28 -5.94 2.99
CA ARG A 207 29.92 -7.36 2.88
C ARG A 207 28.71 -7.71 3.76
N LEU A 208 28.72 -7.28 5.03
CA LEU A 208 27.64 -7.53 5.98
C LEU A 208 26.32 -6.91 5.54
N GLU A 209 26.35 -5.70 4.96
CA GLU A 209 25.18 -5.07 4.32
C GLU A 209 24.64 -5.94 3.18
N GLY A 210 25.52 -6.52 2.35
CA GLY A 210 25.15 -7.44 1.27
C GLY A 210 24.50 -8.74 1.75
N GLU A 211 25.01 -9.33 2.84
CA GLU A 211 24.46 -10.55 3.44
C GLU A 211 23.11 -10.30 4.12
N THR A 212 22.98 -9.16 4.82
CA THR A 212 21.71 -8.72 5.42
C THR A 212 20.64 -8.52 4.34
N TYR A 213 21.02 -7.93 3.20
CA TYR A 213 20.14 -7.81 2.04
C TYR A 213 19.75 -9.18 1.47
N ARG A 214 20.70 -10.12 1.31
CA ARG A 214 20.41 -11.49 0.83
C ARG A 214 19.42 -12.20 1.75
N GLN A 215 19.60 -12.12 3.06
CA GLN A 215 18.67 -12.72 4.04
C GLN A 215 17.29 -12.09 3.99
N SER A 216 17.22 -10.76 3.89
CA SER A 216 15.95 -10.03 3.76
C SER A 216 15.23 -10.39 2.46
N LEU A 217 15.98 -10.54 1.37
CA LEU A 217 15.48 -10.97 0.06
C LEU A 217 14.90 -12.40 0.08
N LEU A 218 15.57 -13.33 0.77
CA LEU A 218 15.14 -14.72 0.94
C LEU A 218 13.91 -14.81 1.85
N ARG A 219 13.88 -14.04 2.95
CA ARG A 219 12.77 -14.01 3.90
C ARG A 219 11.57 -13.21 3.39
N GLY A 220 11.78 -12.28 2.45
CA GLY A 220 10.77 -11.33 2.01
C GLY A 220 10.47 -10.25 3.04
N THR A 221 11.45 -9.87 3.87
CA THR A 221 11.34 -8.85 4.92
C THR A 221 12.02 -7.55 4.50
N ALA A 222 11.70 -6.44 5.18
CA ALA A 222 12.38 -5.16 4.94
C ALA A 222 13.86 -5.24 5.35
N ASP A 223 14.72 -4.52 4.64
CA ASP A 223 16.15 -4.48 4.93
C ASP A 223 16.41 -3.64 6.19
N ALA A 224 17.29 -4.11 7.08
CA ALA A 224 17.72 -3.37 8.26
C ALA A 224 18.69 -2.23 7.85
N VAL A 225 18.13 -1.12 7.37
CA VAL A 225 18.88 0.04 6.89
C VAL A 225 18.17 1.33 7.27
N ASP A 226 18.94 2.31 7.76
CA ASP A 226 18.42 3.63 8.09
C ASP A 226 18.08 4.44 6.83
N GLU A 227 16.86 4.96 6.78
CA GLU A 227 16.37 5.81 5.71
C GLU A 227 15.72 7.10 6.25
N ILE A 228 15.83 8.16 5.47
CA ILE A 228 15.14 9.42 5.71
C ILE A 228 13.93 9.50 4.78
N LEU A 229 12.75 9.64 5.36
CA LEU A 229 11.50 9.90 4.65
C LEU A 229 11.23 11.39 4.63
N TYR A 230 11.02 11.96 3.44
CA TYR A 230 10.70 13.37 3.25
C TYR A 230 9.21 13.53 3.01
N SER A 231 8.58 14.47 3.70
CA SER A 231 7.18 14.83 3.46
C SER A 231 7.05 15.78 2.27
N ASN A 232 5.80 16.10 1.91
CA ASN A 232 5.46 17.21 1.03
C ASN A 232 5.02 18.47 1.79
N LEU A 233 5.36 18.57 3.08
CA LEU A 233 5.02 19.67 3.96
C LEU A 233 6.24 20.56 4.22
N LEU A 234 6.08 21.87 4.08
CA LEU A 234 6.99 22.86 4.63
C LEU A 234 6.44 23.37 5.97
N ARG A 235 7.29 23.44 6.99
CA ARG A 235 6.90 23.96 8.30
C ARG A 235 6.65 25.46 8.22
N VAL A 236 5.60 25.94 8.88
CA VAL A 236 5.43 27.38 9.13
C VAL A 236 6.27 27.76 10.35
N ILE A 237 7.27 28.60 10.15
CA ILE A 237 8.18 29.10 11.20
C ILE A 237 7.54 30.28 11.93
N ARG A 238 6.89 31.18 11.19
CA ARG A 238 6.26 32.38 11.74
C ARG A 238 4.84 32.55 11.20
N LEU A 239 3.91 32.80 12.11
CA LEU A 239 2.53 33.17 11.81
C LEU A 239 2.28 34.64 12.16
N PRO A 240 1.21 35.25 11.62
CA PRO A 240 0.76 36.58 12.03
C PRO A 240 0.43 36.63 13.53
N SER A 241 0.66 37.76 14.19
CA SER A 241 0.32 37.96 15.60
C SER A 241 -1.16 38.29 15.84
N SER A 242 -1.81 38.93 14.87
CA SER A 242 -3.22 39.36 14.95
C SER A 242 -3.89 39.33 13.58
N VAL A 243 -5.22 39.23 13.58
CA VAL A 243 -6.08 39.35 12.39
C VAL A 243 -6.94 40.60 12.55
N TYR A 244 -7.01 41.44 11.53
CA TYR A 244 -7.99 42.52 11.50
C TYR A 244 -9.37 41.95 11.17
N SER A 245 -10.40 42.38 11.90
CA SER A 245 -11.81 42.07 11.66
C SER A 245 -12.57 43.38 11.55
N ALA A 246 -13.51 43.48 10.62
CA ALA A 246 -14.38 44.64 10.48
C ALA A 246 -15.71 44.26 9.82
N ARG A 247 -16.78 45.00 10.11
CA ARG A 247 -18.10 44.78 9.53
C ARG A 247 -18.26 45.56 8.22
N LEU A 248 -18.97 44.99 7.24
CA LEU A 248 -19.32 45.70 6.01
C LEU A 248 -20.37 46.80 6.27
N LYS A 249 -20.10 48.02 5.78
CA LYS A 249 -21.07 49.13 5.75
C LYS A 249 -22.09 48.93 4.63
N GLY A 250 -23.38 49.07 4.95
CA GLY A 250 -24.48 49.27 3.98
C GLY A 250 -24.42 48.39 2.73
N ASN A 251 -24.47 49.01 1.53
CA ASN A 251 -24.57 48.38 0.19
C ASN A 251 -23.39 47.45 -0.23
N GLY A 252 -22.55 47.03 0.71
CA GLY A 252 -21.48 46.06 0.48
C GLY A 252 -20.19 46.66 -0.10
N PHE A 253 -19.16 45.83 -0.19
CA PHE A 253 -17.83 46.21 -0.66
C PHE A 253 -17.61 45.76 -2.12
N PRO A 254 -17.27 46.65 -3.06
CA PRO A 254 -16.93 46.23 -4.42
C PRO A 254 -15.61 45.46 -4.41
N PHE A 255 -15.65 44.16 -4.75
CA PHE A 255 -14.46 43.29 -4.76
C PHE A 255 -13.32 43.84 -5.63
N SER A 256 -13.62 44.60 -6.69
CA SER A 256 -12.64 45.27 -7.54
C SER A 256 -11.86 46.37 -6.80
N SER A 257 -12.46 46.99 -5.78
CA SER A 257 -11.87 48.08 -5.00
C SER A 257 -10.81 47.59 -4.01
N ALA A 258 -10.77 46.30 -3.67
CA ALA A 258 -9.76 45.73 -2.76
C ALA A 258 -8.31 45.80 -3.29
N GLY A 259 -8.14 46.03 -4.59
CA GLY A 259 -6.84 45.97 -5.24
C GLY A 259 -6.18 44.60 -5.06
N ARG A 260 -4.86 44.59 -4.77
CA ARG A 260 -4.08 43.36 -4.52
C ARG A 260 -4.05 42.92 -3.05
N ARG A 261 -4.83 43.54 -2.16
CA ARG A 261 -4.81 43.19 -0.72
C ARG A 261 -5.75 42.02 -0.43
N PRO A 262 -5.26 40.91 0.14
CA PRO A 262 -6.09 39.74 0.35
C PRO A 262 -6.99 39.90 1.58
N PHE A 263 -8.20 39.37 1.50
CA PHE A 263 -9.20 39.40 2.57
C PHE A 263 -10.17 38.22 2.44
N PHE A 264 -10.85 37.88 3.53
CA PHE A 264 -11.88 36.85 3.58
C PHE A 264 -13.18 37.43 4.11
N LEU A 265 -14.29 37.19 3.42
CA LEU A 265 -15.62 37.64 3.80
C LEU A 265 -16.40 36.46 4.40
N ASN A 266 -16.86 36.59 5.64
CA ASN A 266 -17.69 35.59 6.31
C ASN A 266 -18.75 36.28 7.19
N GLY A 267 -20.03 35.93 7.02
CA GLY A 267 -21.12 36.46 7.85
C GLY A 267 -21.18 38.00 7.92
N GLY A 268 -20.95 38.69 6.80
CA GLY A 268 -20.93 40.17 6.75
C GLY A 268 -19.68 40.83 7.34
N HIS A 269 -18.71 40.05 7.81
CA HIS A 269 -17.43 40.53 8.33
C HIS A 269 -16.28 40.26 7.37
N VAL A 270 -15.40 41.24 7.23
CA VAL A 270 -14.15 41.17 6.47
C VAL A 270 -13.00 40.92 7.42
N TYR A 271 -12.21 39.90 7.11
CA TYR A 271 -10.99 39.55 7.84
C TYR A 271 -9.77 39.71 6.93
N SER A 272 -8.65 40.20 7.47
CA SER A 272 -7.38 40.32 6.74
C SER A 272 -6.18 40.40 7.69
N PHE A 273 -4.99 39.99 7.24
CA PHE A 273 -3.75 40.31 7.94
C PHE A 273 -3.28 41.74 7.65
N HIS A 274 -3.81 42.36 6.61
CA HIS A 274 -3.56 43.75 6.28
C HIS A 274 -4.45 44.70 7.08
N ASN A 275 -3.96 45.91 7.32
CA ASN A 275 -4.71 46.94 8.04
C ASN A 275 -5.98 47.33 7.27
N LEU A 276 -7.14 46.99 7.83
CA LEU A 276 -8.47 47.30 7.27
C LEU A 276 -8.89 48.77 7.50
N ALA A 277 -8.24 49.49 8.43
CA ALA A 277 -8.46 50.92 8.63
C ALA A 277 -7.73 51.79 7.59
N ALA A 278 -6.91 51.18 6.72
CA ALA A 278 -6.20 51.87 5.66
C ALA A 278 -6.89 51.68 4.28
N PRO A 279 -6.65 52.57 3.30
CA PRO A 279 -7.10 52.35 1.93
C PRO A 279 -6.62 50.99 1.37
N PRO A 280 -7.45 50.28 0.58
CA PRO A 280 -8.73 50.70 0.00
C PRO A 280 -9.98 50.36 0.86
N PHE A 281 -9.82 49.79 2.05
CA PHE A 281 -10.92 49.21 2.82
C PHE A 281 -11.71 50.24 3.67
N PHE A 282 -11.06 51.32 4.11
CA PHE A 282 -11.58 52.22 5.17
C PHE A 282 -12.98 52.82 4.88
N ASN A 283 -13.32 53.07 3.61
CA ASN A 283 -14.60 53.66 3.22
C ASN A 283 -15.79 52.69 3.33
N TYR A 284 -15.53 51.39 3.33
CA TYR A 284 -16.56 50.35 3.19
C TYR A 284 -16.74 49.50 4.45
N LEU A 285 -15.90 49.73 5.47
CA LEU A 285 -15.88 48.95 6.70
C LEU A 285 -16.13 49.83 7.92
N GLU A 286 -16.81 49.27 8.91
CA GLU A 286 -17.04 49.81 10.25
C GLU A 286 -16.55 48.83 11.32
N ASP A 287 -16.44 49.28 12.56
CA ASP A 287 -16.05 48.45 13.71
C ASP A 287 -14.72 47.69 13.52
N VAL A 288 -13.72 48.37 12.94
CA VAL A 288 -12.40 47.76 12.70
C VAL A 288 -11.72 47.45 14.03
N SER A 289 -11.44 46.17 14.26
CA SER A 289 -10.76 45.65 15.45
C SER A 289 -9.61 44.73 15.05
N LYS A 290 -8.72 44.45 16.00
CA LYS A 290 -7.70 43.41 15.89
C LYS A 290 -8.02 42.32 16.88
N VAL A 291 -8.10 41.09 16.39
CA VAL A 291 -8.25 39.89 17.21
C VAL A 291 -6.90 39.19 17.29
N ALA A 292 -6.51 38.74 18.48
CA ALA A 292 -5.26 38.02 18.65
C ALA A 292 -5.31 36.68 17.89
N PHE A 293 -4.20 36.27 17.29
CA PHE A 293 -4.17 35.01 16.53
C PHE A 293 -4.48 33.80 17.43
N SER A 294 -4.01 33.80 18.68
CA SER A 294 -4.27 32.76 19.67
C SER A 294 -5.76 32.65 20.05
N GLU A 295 -6.45 33.78 20.14
CA GLU A 295 -7.88 33.83 20.43
C GLU A 295 -8.69 33.21 19.27
N MET A 296 -8.32 33.52 18.02
CA MET A 296 -8.95 32.92 16.84
C MET A 296 -8.75 31.40 16.76
N LEU A 297 -7.65 30.87 17.25
CA LEU A 297 -7.38 29.42 17.23
C LEU A 297 -8.13 28.63 18.32
N SER A 298 -8.83 29.30 19.23
CA SER A 298 -9.56 28.67 20.33
C SER A 298 -10.90 28.03 19.91
N THR A 299 -11.42 28.41 18.74
CA THR A 299 -12.70 27.89 18.20
C THR A 299 -12.50 27.28 16.82
N ASP A 300 -13.26 26.24 16.49
CA ASP A 300 -13.18 25.57 15.18
C ASP A 300 -13.45 26.52 14.00
N ASP A 301 -14.40 27.44 14.17
CA ASP A 301 -14.74 28.45 13.17
C ASP A 301 -13.59 29.44 12.96
N GLY A 302 -12.92 29.86 14.04
CA GLY A 302 -11.75 30.70 13.95
C GLY A 302 -10.55 29.99 13.31
N VAL A 303 -10.35 28.69 13.57
CA VAL A 303 -9.34 27.87 12.87
C VAL A 303 -9.62 27.78 11.38
N HIS A 304 -10.87 27.52 10.99
CA HIS A 304 -11.27 27.48 9.58
C HIS A 304 -11.02 28.82 8.90
N LEU A 305 -11.42 29.92 9.55
CA LEU A 305 -11.26 31.28 9.05
C LEU A 305 -9.78 31.64 8.87
N VAL A 306 -8.94 31.39 9.87
CA VAL A 306 -7.49 31.61 9.79
C VAL A 306 -6.88 30.78 8.66
N THR A 307 -7.27 29.51 8.53
CA THR A 307 -6.79 28.63 7.46
C THR A 307 -7.19 29.17 6.08
N ALA A 308 -8.43 29.68 5.94
CA ALA A 308 -8.90 30.31 4.71
C ALA A 308 -8.08 31.56 4.38
N LEU A 309 -7.81 32.43 5.36
CA LEU A 309 -6.97 33.63 5.19
C LEU A 309 -5.54 33.29 4.77
N LEU A 310 -4.89 32.34 5.45
CA LEU A 310 -3.55 31.87 5.09
C LEU A 310 -3.50 31.39 3.63
N ASN A 311 -4.51 30.63 3.20
CA ASN A 311 -4.62 30.18 1.82
C ASN A 311 -4.84 31.34 0.83
N ILE A 312 -5.67 32.32 1.18
CA ILE A 312 -5.92 33.51 0.36
C ILE A 312 -4.65 34.36 0.18
N GLU A 313 -3.88 34.55 1.25
CA GLU A 313 -2.57 35.21 1.19
C GLU A 313 -1.59 34.47 0.28
N MET A 314 -1.54 33.14 0.40
CA MET A 314 -0.74 32.31 -0.48
C MET A 314 -1.14 32.46 -1.95
N MET A 315 -2.46 32.46 -2.22
CA MET A 315 -2.94 32.65 -3.57
C MET A 315 -2.53 34.01 -4.14
N SER A 316 -2.64 35.08 -3.34
CA SER A 316 -2.22 36.42 -3.75
C SER A 316 -0.71 36.49 -4.03
N ALA A 317 0.10 35.90 -3.15
CA ALA A 317 1.56 35.86 -3.31
C ALA A 317 1.98 35.10 -4.57
N MET A 318 1.27 34.04 -4.95
CA MET A 318 1.56 33.26 -6.16
C MET A 318 1.06 33.91 -7.45
N ARG A 319 0.06 34.81 -7.42
CA ARG A 319 -0.41 35.54 -8.62
C ARG A 319 0.67 36.40 -9.27
N THR A 320 1.71 36.78 -8.54
CA THR A 320 2.85 37.54 -9.08
C THR A 320 3.82 36.67 -9.90
N ARG A 321 3.68 35.33 -9.90
CA ARG A 321 4.67 34.37 -10.42
C ARG A 321 4.45 33.86 -11.86
N ARG A 322 3.83 34.62 -12.78
CA ARG A 322 3.52 34.17 -14.16
C ARG A 322 2.83 32.78 -14.22
N LEU A 323 2.01 32.48 -13.21
CA LEU A 323 1.19 31.28 -13.08
C LEU A 323 -0.28 31.66 -13.20
N LEU A 324 -1.11 30.74 -13.70
CA LEU A 324 -2.56 30.83 -13.66
C LEU A 324 -3.09 29.96 -12.51
N PHE A 325 -4.27 30.31 -11.99
CA PHE A 325 -4.97 29.52 -10.98
C PHE A 325 -6.26 28.97 -11.57
N ASP A 326 -6.45 27.66 -11.42
CA ASP A 326 -7.67 26.97 -11.82
C ASP A 326 -8.58 26.79 -10.59
N GLU A 327 -9.72 27.47 -10.57
CA GLU A 327 -10.67 27.45 -9.44
C GLU A 327 -11.31 26.07 -9.24
N ASP A 328 -11.60 25.35 -10.33
CA ASP A 328 -12.27 24.05 -10.29
C ASP A 328 -11.38 22.96 -9.68
N SER A 329 -10.11 22.90 -10.09
CA SER A 329 -9.15 21.93 -9.53
C SER A 329 -8.42 22.47 -8.30
N ARG A 330 -8.53 23.77 -8.01
CA ARG A 330 -7.82 24.51 -6.94
C ARG A 330 -6.30 24.30 -6.99
N VAL A 331 -5.72 24.56 -8.16
CA VAL A 331 -4.26 24.41 -8.41
C VAL A 331 -3.71 25.57 -9.22
N PHE A 332 -2.45 25.91 -8.96
CA PHE A 332 -1.65 26.78 -9.83
C PHE A 332 -1.03 25.98 -10.97
N TYR A 333 -0.88 26.59 -12.14
CA TYR A 333 -0.23 25.95 -13.28
C TYR A 333 0.46 26.96 -14.19
N PHE A 334 1.42 26.47 -14.97
CA PHE A 334 2.15 27.29 -15.93
C PHE A 334 1.32 27.49 -17.20
N PRO A 335 0.97 28.73 -17.61
CA PRO A 335 0.46 28.99 -18.96
C PRO A 335 1.58 28.87 -20.01
N LEU A 336 1.20 28.64 -21.26
CA LEU A 336 2.10 28.85 -22.40
C LEU A 336 2.42 30.35 -22.55
N ASP A 337 3.69 30.68 -22.84
CA ASP A 337 4.14 32.07 -23.00
C ASP A 337 3.54 32.76 -24.23
N GLU A 338 3.47 34.08 -24.21
CA GLU A 338 2.96 34.88 -25.33
C GLU A 338 3.95 34.84 -26.51
N GLY A 339 3.45 34.46 -27.69
CA GLY A 339 4.27 34.13 -28.87
C GLY A 339 4.76 32.67 -28.93
N GLY A 340 4.46 31.84 -27.92
CA GLY A 340 5.08 30.54 -27.72
C GLY A 340 4.54 29.39 -28.59
N GLY A 341 5.46 28.61 -29.16
CA GLY A 341 5.19 27.38 -29.92
C GLY A 341 4.71 26.20 -29.06
N ASP A 342 5.34 25.03 -29.20
CA ASP A 342 4.78 23.78 -28.66
C ASP A 342 5.14 23.46 -27.18
N ALA A 343 5.88 24.33 -26.47
CA ALA A 343 6.31 24.09 -25.09
C ALA A 343 6.74 25.35 -24.29
N ARG A 344 6.76 25.24 -22.95
CA ARG A 344 7.40 26.20 -22.01
C ARG A 344 8.42 25.47 -21.14
N VAL A 345 9.57 26.09 -20.88
CA VAL A 345 10.66 25.56 -20.05
C VAL A 345 10.97 26.54 -18.93
N GLU A 346 11.12 26.03 -17.71
CA GLU A 346 11.49 26.78 -16.52
C GLU A 346 12.80 26.22 -15.95
N SER A 347 13.67 27.10 -15.47
CA SER A 347 14.94 26.70 -14.85
C SER A 347 14.79 26.68 -13.33
N TRP A 348 15.34 25.66 -12.67
CA TRP A 348 15.28 25.53 -11.21
C TRP A 348 16.55 24.92 -10.62
N GLY A 349 16.87 25.25 -9.37
CA GLY A 349 18.11 24.86 -8.69
C GLY A 349 18.88 26.07 -8.18
N LEU A 350 20.12 25.83 -7.72
CA LEU A 350 20.99 26.90 -7.25
C LEU A 350 21.33 27.89 -8.38
N PRO A 351 21.47 29.19 -8.08
CA PRO A 351 21.95 30.18 -9.05
C PRO A 351 23.24 29.70 -9.74
N GLY A 352 23.26 29.71 -11.08
CA GLY A 352 24.40 29.21 -11.87
C GLY A 352 24.40 27.71 -12.19
N MET A 353 23.59 26.88 -11.52
CA MET A 353 23.43 25.43 -11.77
C MET A 353 21.98 25.03 -12.08
N GLY A 354 21.18 25.95 -12.61
CA GLY A 354 19.77 25.73 -12.92
C GLY A 354 19.57 24.60 -13.94
N ARG A 355 18.72 23.63 -13.60
CA ARG A 355 18.33 22.55 -14.52
C ARG A 355 17.08 22.96 -15.29
N PRO A 356 17.04 22.88 -16.62
CA PRO A 356 15.86 23.21 -17.39
C PRO A 356 14.79 22.13 -17.19
N ARG A 357 13.53 22.56 -17.03
CA ARG A 357 12.36 21.70 -16.86
C ARG A 357 11.24 22.12 -17.79
N LYS A 358 10.81 21.21 -18.67
CA LYS A 358 9.68 21.46 -19.58
C LYS A 358 8.34 21.35 -18.82
N VAL A 359 7.79 22.50 -18.45
CA VAL A 359 6.58 22.63 -17.62
C VAL A 359 5.28 22.67 -18.43
N VAL A 360 5.33 23.07 -19.70
CA VAL A 360 4.20 22.98 -20.65
C VAL A 360 4.64 22.23 -21.91
N ARG A 361 3.79 21.36 -22.43
CA ARG A 361 4.04 20.62 -23.68
C ARG A 361 2.75 20.35 -24.45
N LYS A 362 2.74 20.65 -25.75
CA LYS A 362 1.72 20.24 -26.71
C LYS A 362 1.82 18.75 -27.03
N LEU A 363 0.67 18.11 -27.14
CA LEU A 363 0.50 16.68 -27.36
C LEU A 363 -0.68 16.45 -28.30
N THR A 364 -0.67 15.32 -28.99
CA THR A 364 -1.76 14.88 -29.87
C THR A 364 -2.26 13.52 -29.42
N SER A 365 -3.58 13.32 -29.43
CA SER A 365 -4.25 12.06 -29.12
C SER A 365 -5.21 11.70 -30.26
N PRO A 366 -5.27 10.43 -30.71
CA PRO A 366 -6.25 10.01 -31.72
C PRO A 366 -7.70 10.27 -31.32
N ARG A 367 -8.01 10.20 -30.01
CA ARG A 367 -9.38 10.34 -29.48
C ARG A 367 -9.75 11.79 -29.12
N GLU A 368 -8.76 12.60 -28.70
CA GLU A 368 -9.01 13.91 -28.06
C GLU A 368 -8.43 15.08 -28.87
N GLY A 369 -7.77 14.80 -30.01
CA GLY A 369 -7.10 15.81 -30.81
C GLY A 369 -5.85 16.39 -30.14
N VAL A 370 -5.57 17.67 -30.42
CA VAL A 370 -4.41 18.40 -29.90
C VAL A 370 -4.75 19.04 -28.55
N TYR A 371 -3.88 18.86 -27.55
CA TYR A 371 -4.01 19.45 -26.22
C TYR A 371 -2.64 19.76 -25.60
N TRP A 372 -2.61 20.57 -24.55
CA TRP A 372 -1.39 20.91 -23.83
C TRP A 372 -1.44 20.32 -22.44
N ARG A 373 -0.30 19.78 -21.99
CA ARG A 373 -0.10 19.30 -20.63
C ARG A 373 0.69 20.33 -19.84
N HIS A 374 0.19 20.67 -18.66
CA HIS A 374 0.77 21.65 -17.75
C HIS A 374 1.17 20.99 -16.43
N TYR A 375 2.36 21.30 -15.95
CA TYR A 375 2.70 21.08 -14.55
C TYR A 375 1.83 21.99 -13.69
N SER A 376 1.25 21.42 -12.62
CA SER A 376 0.44 22.15 -11.66
C SER A 376 0.85 21.84 -10.22
N VAL A 377 0.38 22.66 -9.29
CA VAL A 377 0.58 22.48 -7.85
C VAL A 377 -0.63 22.96 -7.05
N GLY A 378 -1.10 22.12 -6.14
CA GLY A 378 -1.96 22.55 -5.04
C GLY A 378 -1.09 23.03 -3.88
N LEU A 379 -1.29 24.27 -3.43
CA LEU A 379 -0.60 24.85 -2.28
C LEU A 379 -1.65 25.16 -1.24
N ARG A 380 -1.60 24.47 -0.09
CA ARG A 380 -2.62 24.58 0.96
C ARG A 380 -1.98 24.58 2.34
N PHE A 381 -2.41 25.52 3.17
CA PHE A 381 -2.14 25.45 4.59
C PHE A 381 -3.02 24.39 5.23
N GLU A 382 -2.36 23.52 6.00
CA GLU A 382 -3.00 22.47 6.77
C GLU A 382 -2.51 22.58 8.22
N ARG A 383 -3.44 22.40 9.15
CA ARG A 383 -3.14 22.35 10.58
C ARG A 383 -3.05 20.89 11.00
N VAL A 384 -1.94 20.54 11.64
CA VAL A 384 -1.72 19.24 12.29
C VAL A 384 -1.49 19.53 13.76
N ASP A 385 -2.44 19.12 14.59
CA ASP A 385 -2.51 19.50 16.00
C ASP A 385 -2.39 21.03 16.19
N ASN A 386 -1.36 21.54 16.86
CA ASN A 386 -1.18 22.97 17.09
C ASN A 386 -0.24 23.66 16.09
N THR A 387 0.23 22.95 15.06
CA THR A 387 1.20 23.48 14.10
C THR A 387 0.61 23.60 12.70
N PHE A 388 0.89 24.71 12.03
CA PHE A 388 0.57 24.91 10.62
C PHE A 388 1.71 24.47 9.71
N TYR A 389 1.33 23.88 8.58
CA TYR A 389 2.23 23.47 7.52
C TYR A 389 1.70 23.97 6.17
N LEU A 390 2.60 24.28 5.25
CA LEU A 390 2.25 24.46 3.85
C LEU A 390 2.43 23.12 3.11
N GLY A 391 1.34 22.51 2.70
CA GLY A 391 1.34 21.32 1.84
C GLY A 391 1.56 21.69 0.38
N ILE A 392 2.51 20.99 -0.25
CA ILE A 392 2.83 21.10 -1.67
C ILE A 392 2.34 19.83 -2.37
N SER A 393 1.35 19.95 -3.25
CA SER A 393 0.76 18.82 -3.97
C SER A 393 0.98 18.96 -5.47
N PRO A 394 2.12 18.47 -6.00
CA PRO A 394 2.38 18.51 -7.44
C PRO A 394 1.35 17.70 -8.22
N GLY A 395 0.95 18.22 -9.36
CA GLY A 395 -0.05 17.62 -10.23
C GLY A 395 0.18 17.96 -11.70
N ILE A 396 -0.79 17.56 -12.50
CA ILE A 396 -0.86 17.86 -13.93
C ILE A 396 -2.27 18.31 -14.24
N ILE A 397 -2.40 19.33 -15.08
CA ILE A 397 -3.66 19.66 -15.76
C ILE A 397 -3.46 19.64 -17.27
N VAL A 398 -4.56 19.59 -18.02
CA VAL A 398 -4.55 19.67 -19.48
C VAL A 398 -5.39 20.85 -19.95
N SER A 399 -4.99 21.49 -21.04
CA SER A 399 -5.67 22.66 -21.61
C SER A 399 -5.86 22.51 -23.12
N ARG A 400 -6.84 23.26 -23.66
CA ARG A 400 -7.17 23.23 -25.11
C ARG A 400 -6.30 24.13 -25.99
N ASN A 401 -5.66 25.14 -25.41
CA ASN A 401 -4.96 26.21 -26.14
C ASN A 401 -3.66 26.64 -25.43
N GLY A 402 -3.13 25.81 -24.53
CA GLY A 402 -1.98 26.16 -23.71
C GLY A 402 -2.28 27.10 -22.54
N LYS A 403 -3.54 27.53 -22.33
CA LYS A 403 -3.92 28.41 -21.21
C LYS A 403 -5.20 27.99 -20.48
N THR A 404 -6.26 27.64 -21.19
CA THR A 404 -7.59 27.34 -20.63
C THR A 404 -7.76 25.86 -20.27
N PRO A 405 -7.87 25.49 -18.98
CA PRO A 405 -7.98 24.11 -18.56
C PRO A 405 -9.21 23.40 -19.14
N LEU A 406 -9.10 22.09 -19.34
CA LEU A 406 -10.23 21.23 -19.68
C LEU A 406 -10.81 20.62 -18.39
N HIS A 407 -12.13 20.55 -18.33
CA HIS A 407 -12.88 19.91 -17.25
C HIS A 407 -13.83 18.85 -17.81
N GLY A 408 -14.24 17.91 -16.96
CA GLY A 408 -15.21 16.88 -17.31
C GLY A 408 -14.64 15.46 -17.51
N PRO A 409 -15.48 14.50 -17.93
CA PRO A 409 -15.16 13.07 -17.87
C PRO A 409 -13.97 12.64 -18.75
N GLN A 410 -13.75 13.33 -19.87
CA GLN A 410 -12.68 13.05 -20.85
C GLN A 410 -11.27 13.36 -20.32
N VAL A 411 -11.16 14.19 -19.28
CA VAL A 411 -9.87 14.62 -18.70
C VAL A 411 -9.22 13.52 -17.86
N GLY A 412 -10.04 12.71 -17.18
CA GLY A 412 -9.55 11.65 -16.28
C GLY A 412 -8.58 10.67 -16.98
N PRO A 413 -8.98 10.05 -18.11
CA PRO A 413 -8.10 9.17 -18.90
C PRO A 413 -6.79 9.85 -19.33
N LEU A 414 -6.84 11.11 -19.79
CA LEU A 414 -5.65 11.88 -20.18
C LEU A 414 -4.71 12.09 -19.00
N LEU A 415 -5.22 12.46 -17.83
CA LEU A 415 -4.41 12.64 -16.63
C LEU A 415 -3.81 11.32 -16.13
N ILE A 416 -4.57 10.23 -16.13
CA ILE A 416 -4.07 8.89 -15.75
C ILE A 416 -2.88 8.50 -16.64
N LYS A 417 -2.97 8.75 -17.95
CA LYS A 417 -1.89 8.50 -18.91
C LYS A 417 -0.61 9.29 -18.58
N HIS A 418 -0.70 10.47 -17.99
CA HIS A 418 0.50 11.25 -17.59
C HIS A 418 1.00 10.91 -16.20
N LEU A 419 0.08 10.65 -15.26
CA LEU A 419 0.40 10.43 -13.85
C LEU A 419 0.86 9.01 -13.55
N HIS A 420 0.51 7.99 -14.36
CA HIS A 420 0.92 6.59 -14.07
C HIS A 420 2.44 6.39 -13.95
N ARG A 421 3.24 7.27 -14.59
CA ARG A 421 4.71 7.23 -14.55
C ARG A 421 5.31 8.04 -13.39
N GLN A 422 4.50 8.72 -12.59
CA GLN A 422 4.99 9.51 -11.47
C GLN A 422 5.35 8.56 -10.33
N HIS A 423 6.65 8.22 -10.28
CA HIS A 423 7.25 7.40 -9.23
C HIS A 423 7.75 8.27 -8.07
N ASN A 424 8.12 7.62 -6.98
CA ASN A 424 8.47 8.27 -5.71
C ASN A 424 9.58 9.33 -5.85
N LYS A 425 10.72 8.98 -6.48
CA LYS A 425 11.82 9.92 -6.76
C LYS A 425 11.40 11.15 -7.58
N SER A 426 10.58 10.94 -8.62
CA SER A 426 10.08 12.04 -9.48
C SER A 426 9.17 12.97 -8.67
N HIS A 427 8.30 12.42 -7.83
CA HIS A 427 7.39 13.22 -7.02
C HIS A 427 8.13 14.07 -5.99
N LEU A 428 9.13 13.52 -5.31
CA LEU A 428 9.96 14.31 -4.38
C LEU A 428 10.71 15.45 -5.10
N GLN A 429 11.20 15.21 -6.32
CA GLN A 429 11.78 16.26 -7.16
C GLN A 429 10.75 17.32 -7.57
N ASP A 430 9.50 16.93 -7.80
CA ASP A 430 8.41 17.86 -8.10
C ASP A 430 8.09 18.74 -6.89
N VAL A 431 8.04 18.17 -5.69
CA VAL A 431 7.86 18.92 -4.43
C VAL A 431 8.97 19.95 -4.27
N ARG A 432 10.24 19.54 -4.43
CA ARG A 432 11.40 20.45 -4.32
C ARG A 432 11.40 21.54 -5.40
N PHE A 433 11.03 21.17 -6.63
CA PHE A 433 10.86 22.13 -7.72
C PHE A 433 9.85 23.22 -7.34
N TRP A 434 8.66 22.82 -6.87
CA TRP A 434 7.63 23.80 -6.48
C TRP A 434 8.00 24.59 -5.23
N ALA A 435 8.68 23.98 -4.25
CA ALA A 435 9.22 24.68 -3.09
C ALA A 435 10.23 25.77 -3.50
N SER A 436 11.08 25.49 -4.48
CA SER A 436 12.07 26.47 -4.98
C SER A 436 11.45 27.70 -5.64
N LEU A 437 10.20 27.60 -6.11
CA LEU A 437 9.46 28.69 -6.77
C LEU A 437 8.65 29.56 -5.81
N LEU A 438 8.61 29.20 -4.52
CA LEU A 438 7.91 29.98 -3.51
C LEU A 438 8.51 31.40 -3.39
N PRO A 439 7.72 32.40 -2.96
CA PRO A 439 8.23 33.75 -2.77
C PRO A 439 9.28 33.79 -1.66
N ARG A 440 10.32 34.59 -1.86
CA ARG A 440 11.46 34.76 -0.93
C ARG A 440 11.53 36.21 -0.46
N PHE A 441 12.09 36.43 0.72
CA PHE A 441 12.17 37.77 1.30
C PHE A 441 13.08 38.67 0.43
N PRO A 442 12.70 39.93 0.13
CA PRO A 442 13.45 40.74 -0.84
C PRO A 442 14.91 41.00 -0.47
N SER A 443 15.22 41.16 0.82
CA SER A 443 16.59 41.42 1.30
C SER A 443 17.35 40.16 1.72
N ASP A 444 16.69 39.01 1.81
CA ASP A 444 17.30 37.75 2.19
C ASP A 444 16.64 36.60 1.41
N SER A 445 17.31 36.19 0.34
CA SER A 445 16.81 35.15 -0.55
C SER A 445 16.85 33.76 0.08
N SER A 446 17.45 33.54 1.26
CA SER A 446 17.36 32.25 1.97
C SER A 446 15.95 32.05 2.54
N ARG A 447 15.32 33.12 3.03
CA ARG A 447 14.04 33.07 3.73
C ARG A 447 12.85 32.97 2.78
N VAL A 448 12.06 31.91 2.90
CA VAL A 448 10.80 31.74 2.17
C VAL A 448 9.67 32.43 2.93
N THR A 449 9.01 33.42 2.31
CA THR A 449 8.00 34.26 2.98
C THR A 449 6.77 34.48 2.12
N ILE A 450 5.59 34.35 2.71
CA ILE A 450 4.31 34.69 2.05
C ILE A 450 3.83 36.01 2.64
N GLY A 451 3.98 37.08 1.85
CA GLY A 451 3.82 38.44 2.35
C GLY A 451 4.80 38.75 3.49
N PRO A 452 4.54 39.81 4.28
CA PRO A 452 5.35 40.12 5.46
C PRO A 452 5.02 39.24 6.68
N PHE A 453 3.92 38.49 6.65
CA PHE A 453 3.34 37.88 7.85
C PHE A 453 3.76 36.43 8.09
N ILE A 454 3.99 35.65 7.02
CA ILE A 454 4.19 34.20 7.12
C ILE A 454 5.60 33.85 6.66
N GLU A 455 6.31 33.08 7.48
CA GLU A 455 7.64 32.55 7.17
C GLU A 455 7.61 31.02 7.14
N LEU A 456 8.23 30.42 6.14
CA LEU A 456 8.29 28.98 5.93
C LEU A 456 9.71 28.46 6.08
N GLY A 457 9.83 27.22 6.55
CA GLY A 457 11.08 26.47 6.48
C GLY A 457 11.48 26.18 5.03
N GLU A 458 12.78 26.13 4.80
CA GLU A 458 13.35 25.86 3.48
C GLU A 458 13.17 24.39 3.07
N ASP A 459 13.27 23.47 4.03
CA ASP A 459 13.24 22.04 3.77
C ASP A 459 11.89 21.38 4.11
N PRO A 460 11.49 20.36 3.33
CA PRO A 460 10.38 19.51 3.70
C PRO A 460 10.61 18.80 5.03
N VAL A 461 9.57 18.73 5.84
CA VAL A 461 9.59 17.97 7.11
C VAL A 461 9.99 16.54 6.81
N SER A 462 10.93 15.99 7.59
CA SER A 462 11.43 14.63 7.39
C SER A 462 11.40 13.81 8.69
N THR A 463 11.52 12.49 8.55
CA THR A 463 11.58 11.54 9.66
C THR A 463 12.50 10.38 9.30
N ARG A 464 13.03 9.68 10.32
CA ARG A 464 13.92 8.53 10.14
C ARG A 464 13.15 7.22 10.33
N LEU A 465 13.45 6.25 9.49
CA LEU A 465 12.97 4.87 9.57
C LEU A 465 14.18 3.94 9.60
N ASN A 466 14.22 2.97 10.51
CA ASN A 466 15.34 2.05 10.72
C ASN A 466 15.32 0.81 9.79
N VAL A 467 14.42 0.81 8.82
CA VAL A 467 14.31 -0.21 7.78
C VAL A 467 14.06 0.45 6.44
N GLY A 468 14.42 -0.22 5.35
CA GLY A 468 14.38 0.36 4.02
C GLY A 468 14.49 -0.64 2.89
N ILE A 469 15.00 -0.16 1.76
CA ILE A 469 15.25 -0.97 0.56
C ILE A 469 16.69 -0.71 0.10
N SER A 470 17.61 -1.55 0.53
CA SER A 470 19.06 -1.36 0.39
C SER A 470 19.48 -1.17 -1.07
N PHE A 471 18.94 -1.98 -2.00
CA PHE A 471 19.28 -1.91 -3.43
C PHE A 471 18.69 -0.67 -4.16
N ASP A 472 17.72 0.01 -3.57
CA ASP A 472 17.05 1.19 -4.16
C ASP A 472 17.55 2.51 -3.53
N ARG A 473 18.62 2.45 -2.72
CA ARG A 473 19.28 3.64 -2.18
C ARG A 473 20.11 4.31 -3.28
N PRO A 474 20.05 5.64 -3.41
CA PRO A 474 20.91 6.33 -4.36
C PRO A 474 22.38 6.27 -3.90
N VAL A 475 23.31 5.96 -4.83
CA VAL A 475 24.76 5.76 -4.59
C VAL A 475 25.43 6.95 -3.87
N LYS A 476 24.96 8.16 -4.17
CA LYS A 476 25.12 9.31 -3.28
C LYS A 476 23.72 9.59 -2.75
N GLU A 477 23.53 9.58 -1.42
CA GLU A 477 22.44 10.42 -0.88
C GLU A 477 22.59 11.77 -1.59
N MET A 478 21.53 12.29 -2.21
CA MET A 478 21.58 13.64 -2.79
C MET A 478 21.77 14.64 -1.64
N ARG A 479 23.01 14.75 -1.17
CA ARG A 479 23.56 15.75 -0.24
C ARG A 479 24.09 16.96 -1.01
N GLU A 480 24.01 16.95 -2.34
CA GLU A 480 24.28 18.12 -3.17
C GLU A 480 23.19 19.17 -2.91
N GLY A 481 23.50 20.09 -1.99
CA GLY A 481 22.68 21.25 -1.64
C GLY A 481 22.31 21.41 -0.17
N ILE A 482 22.96 20.71 0.78
CA ILE A 482 22.69 20.86 2.23
C ILE A 482 23.69 21.87 2.83
N PRO A 483 23.29 23.11 3.20
CA PRO A 483 23.99 23.82 4.26
C PRO A 483 23.73 23.10 5.59
N ASN A 484 24.76 23.03 6.43
CA ASN A 484 24.77 22.43 7.76
C ASN A 484 23.39 22.42 8.45
N LEU A 485 22.99 21.26 8.98
CA LEU A 485 22.03 21.13 10.08
C LEU A 485 22.60 21.90 11.28
N GLY A 486 22.45 23.23 11.26
CA GLY A 486 22.58 24.05 12.44
C GLY A 486 21.59 23.53 13.49
N LYS A 487 21.98 23.58 14.76
CA LYS A 487 21.17 23.21 15.91
C LYS A 487 19.82 23.94 15.87
N VAL A 488 18.84 23.39 15.16
CA VAL A 488 17.44 23.78 15.31
C VAL A 488 17.01 23.16 16.63
N ALA A 489 16.51 24.00 17.53
CA ALA A 489 16.04 23.57 18.84
C ALA A 489 15.17 22.30 18.76
N ALA A 490 15.27 21.45 19.78
CA ALA A 490 14.55 20.18 19.87
C ALA A 490 13.02 20.42 19.78
N PHE A 491 12.48 20.30 18.57
CA PHE A 491 11.05 20.25 18.31
C PHE A 491 10.72 18.85 17.81
N ALA A 492 9.62 18.26 18.27
CA ALA A 492 9.25 16.89 17.93
C ALA A 492 9.02 16.72 16.42
N SER A 493 10.05 16.26 15.70
CA SER A 493 9.89 15.78 14.33
C SER A 493 8.92 14.58 14.33
N PRO A 494 8.12 14.39 13.26
CA PRO A 494 7.26 13.21 13.14
C PRO A 494 8.08 11.95 13.39
N ARG A 495 7.56 11.01 14.18
CA ARG A 495 8.22 9.71 14.41
C ARG A 495 7.70 8.71 13.38
N ALA A 496 8.58 7.92 12.79
CA ALA A 496 8.20 6.82 11.93
C ALA A 496 8.63 5.48 12.53
N ILE A 497 7.78 4.47 12.37
CA ILE A 497 8.10 3.07 12.68
C ILE A 497 7.62 2.18 11.53
N HIS A 498 8.18 0.98 11.43
CA HIS A 498 7.71 -0.03 10.50
C HIS A 498 7.02 -1.16 11.25
N ILE A 499 5.76 -1.41 10.90
CA ILE A 499 4.98 -2.55 11.38
C ILE A 499 5.29 -3.73 10.45
N ALA A 500 5.70 -4.86 11.03
CA ALA A 500 5.97 -6.08 10.27
C ALA A 500 4.72 -6.55 9.50
N GLU A 501 4.94 -7.15 8.34
CA GLU A 501 3.84 -7.58 7.48
C GLU A 501 3.02 -8.69 8.17
N PRO A 502 1.69 -8.53 8.26
CA PRO A 502 0.87 -9.51 8.95
C PRO A 502 0.74 -10.82 8.19
N ARG A 503 0.77 -11.92 8.95
CA ARG A 503 0.60 -13.29 8.44
C ARG A 503 -0.86 -13.72 8.41
N LEU A 504 -1.14 -14.66 7.53
CA LEU A 504 -2.43 -15.33 7.35
C LEU A 504 -2.28 -16.80 7.71
N VAL A 505 -3.37 -17.43 8.16
CA VAL A 505 -3.43 -18.85 8.50
C VAL A 505 -4.21 -19.60 7.43
N PHE A 506 -3.67 -20.74 7.02
CA PHE A 506 -4.17 -21.64 5.97
C PHE A 506 -4.40 -23.05 6.52
N GLY A 507 -4.61 -24.03 5.63
CA GLY A 507 -4.76 -25.44 6.00
C GLY A 507 -3.63 -25.95 6.91
N GLY A 508 -3.99 -26.86 7.83
CA GLY A 508 -3.06 -27.39 8.83
C GLY A 508 -2.50 -26.34 9.81
N SER A 509 -3.18 -25.19 9.97
CA SER A 509 -2.75 -24.06 10.81
C SER A 509 -1.38 -23.48 10.45
N ARG A 510 -0.95 -23.63 9.19
CA ARG A 510 0.30 -23.04 8.68
C ARG A 510 0.11 -21.56 8.37
N GLU A 511 1.17 -20.78 8.56
CA GLU A 511 1.17 -19.34 8.31
C GLU A 511 1.94 -18.95 7.04
N GLU A 512 1.41 -18.00 6.28
CA GLU A 512 2.10 -17.36 5.15
C GLU A 512 1.64 -15.90 5.00
N GLU A 513 2.50 -15.02 4.48
CA GLU A 513 2.16 -13.62 4.25
C GLU A 513 1.35 -13.41 2.98
N ASP A 514 1.65 -14.14 1.91
CA ASP A 514 0.96 -14.01 0.63
C ASP A 514 -0.27 -14.95 0.53
N PRO A 515 -1.48 -14.42 0.23
CA PRO A 515 -2.69 -15.22 0.08
C PRO A 515 -2.60 -16.35 -0.95
N ARG A 516 -1.96 -16.11 -2.10
CA ARG A 516 -1.87 -17.08 -3.20
C ARG A 516 -0.83 -18.15 -2.89
N LEU A 517 0.33 -17.77 -2.37
CA LEU A 517 1.34 -18.73 -1.96
C LEU A 517 0.86 -19.60 -0.80
N GLY A 518 0.20 -19.01 0.19
CA GLY A 518 -0.39 -19.74 1.30
C GLY A 518 -1.43 -20.77 0.84
N MET A 519 -2.38 -20.35 -0.01
CA MET A 519 -3.35 -21.27 -0.63
C MET A 519 -2.66 -22.36 -1.45
N ARG A 520 -1.63 -22.01 -2.24
CA ARG A 520 -0.90 -22.96 -3.08
C ARG A 520 -0.10 -23.98 -2.26
N TYR A 521 0.49 -23.60 -1.14
CA TYR A 521 1.33 -24.51 -0.35
C TYR A 521 0.54 -25.30 0.69
N PHE A 522 -0.48 -24.69 1.29
CA PHE A 522 -1.15 -25.24 2.47
C PHE A 522 -2.64 -25.47 2.28
N GLY A 523 -3.23 -24.99 1.18
CA GLY A 523 -4.66 -25.10 0.94
C GLY A 523 -5.51 -24.11 1.73
N PRO A 524 -6.84 -24.16 1.55
CA PRO A 524 -7.78 -23.30 2.25
C PRO A 524 -7.79 -23.57 3.76
N PHE A 525 -8.16 -22.55 4.54
CA PHE A 525 -8.32 -22.68 5.98
C PHE A 525 -9.55 -23.52 6.36
N HIS A 526 -9.39 -24.36 7.37
CA HIS A 526 -10.45 -25.13 8.03
C HIS A 526 -10.15 -25.20 9.54
N ALA A 527 -11.18 -25.26 10.39
CA ALA A 527 -10.97 -25.38 11.82
C ALA A 527 -10.46 -26.79 12.19
N GLN A 528 -9.95 -26.94 13.41
CA GLN A 528 -9.48 -28.24 13.88
C GLN A 528 -10.65 -29.22 13.96
N GLY A 529 -10.54 -30.36 13.26
CA GLY A 529 -11.61 -31.36 13.14
C GLY A 529 -12.64 -31.09 12.05
N GLU A 530 -12.55 -29.96 11.34
CA GLU A 530 -13.34 -29.70 10.12
C GLU A 530 -12.51 -30.05 8.87
N GLU A 531 -13.21 -30.50 7.83
CA GLU A 531 -12.63 -30.69 6.49
C GLU A 531 -12.86 -29.44 5.63
N PRO A 532 -11.92 -29.06 4.75
CA PRO A 532 -12.13 -27.98 3.81
C PRO A 532 -13.25 -28.34 2.81
N LEU A 533 -13.88 -27.30 2.25
CA LEU A 533 -14.88 -27.49 1.19
C LEU A 533 -14.24 -28.21 -0.01
N SER A 534 -14.67 -29.45 -0.27
CA SER A 534 -14.08 -30.31 -1.30
C SER A 534 -14.76 -30.22 -2.66
N GLN A 535 -15.98 -29.67 -2.72
CA GLN A 535 -16.77 -29.55 -3.94
C GLN A 535 -17.59 -28.27 -3.95
N MET A 536 -17.62 -27.58 -5.09
CA MET A 536 -18.49 -26.42 -5.33
C MET A 536 -19.58 -26.76 -6.35
N ARG A 537 -20.85 -26.77 -5.93
CA ARG A 537 -21.99 -26.90 -6.86
C ARG A 537 -22.33 -25.57 -7.51
N ILE A 538 -22.19 -25.48 -8.82
CA ILE A 538 -22.33 -24.22 -9.56
C ILE A 538 -23.49 -24.29 -10.56
N GLY A 539 -24.39 -23.32 -10.47
CA GLY A 539 -25.40 -23.05 -11.49
C GLY A 539 -25.03 -21.89 -12.42
N LEU A 540 -25.66 -21.81 -13.58
CA LEU A 540 -25.44 -20.77 -14.59
C LEU A 540 -26.74 -20.04 -14.93
N VAL A 541 -26.67 -18.70 -14.99
CA VAL A 541 -27.73 -17.86 -15.55
C VAL A 541 -27.11 -17.01 -16.65
N ALA A 542 -27.49 -17.30 -17.89
CA ALA A 542 -26.84 -16.75 -19.08
C ALA A 542 -27.76 -16.89 -20.31
N THR A 543 -27.40 -16.26 -21.43
CA THR A 543 -28.07 -16.50 -22.72
C THR A 543 -27.51 -17.77 -23.39
N GLY A 544 -28.25 -18.39 -24.32
CA GLY A 544 -27.78 -19.60 -25.02
C GLY A 544 -26.38 -19.47 -25.64
N ARG A 545 -26.01 -18.28 -26.15
CA ARG A 545 -24.66 -18.02 -26.69
C ARG A 545 -23.56 -17.89 -25.63
N THR A 546 -23.90 -17.52 -24.39
CA THR A 546 -22.92 -17.24 -23.33
C THR A 546 -22.76 -18.41 -22.35
N ILE A 547 -23.67 -19.38 -22.33
CA ILE A 547 -23.53 -20.62 -21.55
C ILE A 547 -22.24 -21.39 -21.91
N PRO A 548 -21.93 -21.68 -23.20
CA PRO A 548 -20.69 -22.39 -23.56
C PRO A 548 -19.42 -21.62 -23.17
N LEU A 549 -19.47 -20.29 -23.21
CA LEU A 549 -18.35 -19.43 -22.79
C LEU A 549 -18.08 -19.55 -21.29
N ALA A 550 -19.13 -19.58 -20.47
CA ALA A 550 -18.99 -19.82 -19.03
C ALA A 550 -18.41 -21.20 -18.75
N GLY A 551 -18.87 -22.24 -19.47
CA GLY A 551 -18.31 -23.59 -19.40
C GLY A 551 -16.80 -23.62 -19.61
N ARG A 552 -16.31 -23.01 -20.71
CA ARG A 552 -14.86 -22.93 -20.98
C ARG A 552 -14.06 -22.20 -19.90
N VAL A 553 -14.66 -21.21 -19.24
CA VAL A 553 -14.00 -20.50 -18.13
C VAL A 553 -13.96 -21.37 -16.87
N LEU A 554 -14.97 -22.20 -16.64
CA LEU A 554 -14.90 -23.20 -15.57
C LEU A 554 -13.84 -24.26 -15.86
N ASP A 555 -13.67 -24.69 -17.12
CA ASP A 555 -12.60 -25.61 -17.51
C ASP A 555 -11.20 -24.99 -17.31
N LEU A 556 -11.07 -23.69 -17.54
CA LEU A 556 -9.86 -22.93 -17.25
C LEU A 556 -9.54 -22.91 -15.73
N LEU A 557 -10.57 -22.88 -14.88
CA LEU A 557 -10.42 -22.93 -13.42
C LEU A 557 -10.04 -24.32 -12.89
N GLU A 558 -10.38 -25.38 -13.60
CA GLU A 558 -10.03 -26.77 -13.22
C GLU A 558 -8.59 -27.14 -13.63
N SER A 559 -8.02 -26.40 -14.60
CA SER A 559 -6.68 -26.66 -15.14
C SER A 559 -5.60 -25.75 -14.52
N GLU A 560 -4.35 -26.23 -14.53
CA GLU A 560 -3.21 -25.42 -14.10
C GLU A 560 -2.95 -24.29 -15.12
N GLN A 561 -2.71 -23.08 -14.61
CA GLN A 561 -2.42 -21.90 -15.41
C GLN A 561 -1.06 -21.33 -15.01
N GLU A 562 -0.07 -21.44 -15.90
CA GLU A 562 1.22 -20.81 -15.69
C GLU A 562 1.12 -19.29 -15.80
N SER A 563 1.80 -18.56 -14.90
CA SER A 563 1.98 -17.11 -15.12
C SER A 563 2.94 -16.88 -16.28
N VAL A 564 2.65 -15.87 -17.10
CA VAL A 564 3.54 -15.45 -18.19
C VAL A 564 4.46 -14.31 -17.79
N THR A 565 4.33 -13.81 -16.56
CA THR A 565 5.12 -12.69 -16.05
C THR A 565 6.39 -13.15 -15.33
N THR A 566 7.41 -12.28 -15.32
CA THR A 566 8.70 -12.60 -14.70
C THR A 566 8.65 -12.57 -13.16
N ASN A 567 7.82 -11.71 -12.56
CA ASN A 567 7.69 -11.65 -11.10
C ASN A 567 6.70 -12.71 -10.60
N ARG A 568 7.23 -13.92 -10.38
CA ARG A 568 6.47 -15.09 -9.88
C ARG A 568 5.94 -14.92 -8.45
N TYR A 569 6.50 -14.00 -7.65
CA TYR A 569 5.97 -13.69 -6.32
C TYR A 569 4.68 -12.88 -6.39
N LEU A 570 4.64 -11.87 -7.28
CA LEU A 570 3.44 -11.06 -7.50
C LEU A 570 2.37 -11.82 -8.31
N PHE A 571 2.80 -12.68 -9.23
CA PHE A 571 1.96 -13.41 -10.16
C PHE A 571 2.31 -14.90 -10.14
N PRO A 572 1.97 -15.62 -9.05
CA PRO A 572 2.21 -17.05 -8.99
C PRO A 572 1.27 -17.80 -9.94
N SER A 573 1.76 -18.89 -10.54
CA SER A 573 0.93 -19.81 -11.32
C SER A 573 -0.24 -20.35 -10.47
N PHE A 574 -1.37 -20.58 -11.11
CA PHE A 574 -2.58 -21.09 -10.47
C PHE A 574 -2.63 -22.61 -10.63
N PRO A 575 -2.72 -23.41 -9.55
CA PRO A 575 -2.58 -24.86 -9.62
C PRO A 575 -3.80 -25.61 -10.21
N GLY A 576 -4.91 -24.91 -10.48
CA GLY A 576 -6.19 -25.52 -10.85
C GLY A 576 -7.02 -25.93 -9.63
N LEU A 577 -8.33 -25.93 -9.75
CA LEU A 577 -9.25 -26.47 -8.75
C LEU A 577 -9.38 -27.99 -8.96
N LYS A 578 -8.55 -28.75 -8.24
CA LYS A 578 -8.55 -30.21 -8.28
C LYS A 578 -8.52 -30.79 -6.88
N GLN A 579 -8.95 -32.04 -6.77
CA GLN A 579 -9.00 -32.76 -5.49
C GLN A 579 -7.64 -33.35 -5.08
N ASP A 580 -6.70 -33.46 -6.02
CA ASP A 580 -5.36 -34.05 -5.87
C ASP A 580 -4.25 -33.02 -5.55
N ASN A 581 -4.60 -31.74 -5.45
CA ASN A 581 -3.66 -30.68 -5.09
C ASN A 581 -4.06 -30.00 -3.77
N SER A 582 -3.24 -29.04 -3.34
CA SER A 582 -3.43 -28.32 -2.08
C SER A 582 -4.76 -27.58 -1.96
N LEU A 583 -5.40 -27.16 -3.06
CA LEU A 583 -6.71 -26.52 -3.00
C LEU A 583 -7.84 -27.50 -2.67
N ALA A 584 -7.63 -28.80 -2.93
CA ALA A 584 -8.49 -29.93 -2.56
C ALA A 584 -9.97 -29.77 -2.91
N CYS A 585 -10.29 -29.01 -3.97
CA CYS A 585 -11.66 -28.63 -4.31
C CYS A 585 -11.92 -28.81 -5.80
N LYS A 586 -13.04 -29.46 -6.15
CA LYS A 586 -13.51 -29.58 -7.55
C LYS A 586 -14.81 -28.83 -7.80
N ILE A 587 -15.09 -28.53 -9.07
CA ILE A 587 -16.34 -27.92 -9.49
C ILE A 587 -17.32 -29.03 -9.90
N VAL A 588 -18.57 -28.92 -9.44
CA VAL A 588 -19.68 -29.81 -9.80
C VAL A 588 -20.71 -29.00 -10.58
N ARG A 589 -21.10 -29.50 -11.74
CA ARG A 589 -22.01 -28.84 -12.68
C ARG A 589 -23.19 -29.77 -12.97
N SER A 590 -24.37 -29.21 -13.15
CA SER A 590 -25.58 -29.92 -13.60
C SER A 590 -26.32 -29.09 -14.63
N ALA A 591 -26.89 -29.74 -15.65
CA ALA A 591 -27.77 -29.06 -16.60
C ALA A 591 -29.02 -28.49 -15.91
N THR A 592 -29.50 -29.12 -14.83
CA THR A 592 -30.65 -28.64 -14.03
C THR A 592 -30.37 -27.34 -13.28
N TRP A 593 -29.10 -26.96 -13.10
CA TRP A 593 -28.72 -25.69 -12.45
C TRP A 593 -28.47 -24.57 -13.45
N ASN A 594 -28.78 -24.80 -14.73
CA ASN A 594 -28.63 -23.80 -15.77
C ASN A 594 -30.00 -23.22 -16.14
N ALA A 595 -30.14 -21.91 -16.05
CA ALA A 595 -31.31 -21.20 -16.53
C ALA A 595 -30.93 -20.26 -17.68
N GLU A 596 -31.46 -20.56 -18.86
CA GLU A 596 -31.29 -19.70 -20.02
C GLU A 596 -32.19 -18.45 -19.90
N ILE A 597 -31.62 -17.30 -20.22
CA ILE A 597 -32.34 -16.06 -20.51
C ILE A 597 -32.51 -16.00 -22.04
N PRO A 598 -33.76 -16.07 -22.56
CA PRO A 598 -34.02 -15.98 -23.99
C PRO A 598 -33.45 -14.69 -24.60
N GLN A 599 -32.70 -14.82 -25.69
CA GLN A 599 -32.04 -13.71 -26.38
C GLN A 599 -33.04 -12.61 -26.81
N VAL A 600 -34.26 -12.99 -27.20
CA VAL A 600 -35.36 -12.07 -27.56
C VAL A 600 -35.70 -11.09 -26.42
N LEU A 601 -35.61 -11.51 -25.16
CA LEU A 601 -35.90 -10.63 -24.02
C LEU A 601 -34.76 -9.62 -23.79
N VAL A 602 -33.52 -10.01 -24.05
CA VAL A 602 -32.35 -9.12 -24.00
C VAL A 602 -32.44 -8.09 -25.13
N GLU A 603 -32.75 -8.53 -26.34
CA GLU A 603 -32.91 -7.68 -27.52
C GLU A 603 -34.03 -6.65 -27.33
N ARG A 604 -35.15 -7.04 -26.71
CA ARG A 604 -36.23 -6.11 -26.37
C ARG A 604 -35.73 -4.94 -25.52
N ILE A 605 -34.99 -5.23 -24.44
CA ILE A 605 -34.43 -4.21 -23.53
C ILE A 605 -33.39 -3.33 -24.26
N VAL A 606 -32.57 -3.93 -25.12
CA VAL A 606 -31.54 -3.21 -25.89
C VAL A 606 -32.16 -2.32 -26.96
N ASN A 607 -33.21 -2.77 -27.64
CA ASN A 607 -33.91 -1.98 -28.65
C ASN A 607 -34.64 -0.80 -28.01
N GLU A 608 -35.33 -1.00 -26.88
CA GLU A 608 -35.89 0.11 -26.09
C GLU A 608 -34.81 1.15 -25.75
N ALA A 609 -33.60 0.71 -25.36
CA ALA A 609 -32.50 1.62 -25.05
C ALA A 609 -31.96 2.40 -26.27
N LYS A 610 -31.98 1.78 -27.46
CA LYS A 610 -31.58 2.43 -28.72
C LYS A 610 -32.62 3.46 -29.15
N ASP A 611 -33.91 3.14 -29.03
CA ASP A 611 -35.00 4.05 -29.35
C ASP A 611 -34.97 5.30 -28.43
N GLU A 612 -34.67 5.13 -27.16
CA GLU A 612 -34.43 6.23 -26.21
C GLU A 612 -33.24 7.12 -26.61
N GLU A 613 -32.15 6.51 -27.10
CA GLU A 613 -30.93 7.20 -27.54
C GLU A 613 -31.19 8.03 -28.81
N GLU A 614 -31.91 7.47 -29.78
CA GLU A 614 -32.29 8.14 -31.03
C GLU A 614 -33.28 9.29 -30.82
N THR A 615 -34.29 9.09 -29.97
CA THR A 615 -35.30 10.12 -29.67
C THR A 615 -34.79 11.25 -28.77
N LYS A 616 -33.56 11.14 -28.23
CA LYS A 616 -32.97 12.06 -27.24
C LYS A 616 -33.83 12.27 -25.99
N THR A 617 -34.77 11.37 -25.72
CA THR A 617 -35.67 11.43 -24.56
C THR A 617 -34.99 10.82 -23.33
N PHE A 618 -33.76 11.23 -23.04
CA PHE A 618 -33.00 10.67 -21.92
C PHE A 618 -33.59 11.16 -20.59
N ARG A 619 -34.56 10.41 -20.06
CA ARG A 619 -35.10 10.57 -18.71
C ARG A 619 -34.40 9.58 -17.79
N ALA A 620 -33.97 10.05 -16.62
CA ALA A 620 -33.32 9.17 -15.63
C ALA A 620 -34.23 8.02 -15.19
N ASP A 621 -35.55 8.25 -15.18
CA ASP A 621 -36.56 7.26 -14.82
C ASP A 621 -36.62 6.09 -15.82
N ALA A 622 -36.62 6.37 -17.13
CA ALA A 622 -36.63 5.35 -18.18
C ALA A 622 -35.42 4.39 -18.09
N LEU A 623 -34.21 4.90 -17.80
CA LEU A 623 -33.05 4.05 -17.56
C LEU A 623 -33.20 3.19 -16.29
N ASN A 624 -33.76 3.72 -15.21
CA ASN A 624 -33.94 2.95 -13.98
C ASN A 624 -35.00 1.84 -14.15
N GLU A 625 -36.05 2.10 -14.93
CA GLU A 625 -37.04 1.09 -15.33
C GLU A 625 -36.40 0.02 -16.22
N ARG A 626 -35.57 0.43 -17.18
CA ARG A 626 -34.83 -0.50 -18.04
C ARG A 626 -33.90 -1.41 -17.23
N ILE A 627 -33.17 -0.86 -16.26
CA ILE A 627 -32.35 -1.64 -15.34
C ILE A 627 -33.25 -2.61 -14.56
N ALA A 628 -34.42 -2.18 -14.06
CA ALA A 628 -35.34 -3.05 -13.34
C ALA A 628 -35.88 -4.20 -14.21
N LYS A 629 -36.19 -3.96 -15.50
CA LYS A 629 -36.55 -5.03 -16.45
C LYS A 629 -35.43 -6.06 -16.58
N ALA A 630 -34.18 -5.59 -16.73
CA ALA A 630 -33.01 -6.47 -16.79
C ALA A 630 -32.80 -7.26 -15.50
N VAL A 631 -32.95 -6.61 -14.33
CA VAL A 631 -32.90 -7.27 -13.01
C VAL A 631 -33.95 -8.38 -12.94
N GLY A 632 -35.18 -8.11 -13.38
CA GLY A 632 -36.27 -9.08 -13.41
C GLY A 632 -35.96 -10.33 -14.23
N LEU A 633 -35.20 -10.23 -15.32
CA LEU A 633 -34.76 -11.41 -16.10
C LEU A 633 -33.87 -12.34 -15.26
N TYR A 634 -32.88 -11.78 -14.56
CA TYR A 634 -31.97 -12.56 -13.72
C TYR A 634 -32.67 -13.11 -12.48
N VAL A 635 -33.51 -12.32 -11.81
CA VAL A 635 -34.25 -12.74 -10.61
C VAL A 635 -35.16 -13.91 -10.94
N LYS A 636 -35.95 -13.85 -12.02
CA LYS A 636 -36.81 -14.96 -12.45
C LYS A 636 -36.02 -16.21 -12.83
N ALA A 637 -34.86 -16.06 -13.45
CA ALA A 637 -34.00 -17.19 -13.80
C ALA A 637 -33.41 -17.87 -12.54
N ILE A 638 -33.00 -17.08 -11.54
CA ILE A 638 -32.49 -17.58 -10.26
C ILE A 638 -33.59 -18.23 -9.43
N GLU A 639 -34.78 -17.64 -9.43
CA GLU A 639 -35.97 -18.18 -8.76
C GLU A 639 -36.29 -19.60 -9.24
N ARG A 640 -36.27 -19.85 -10.56
CA ARG A 640 -36.42 -21.19 -11.13
C ARG A 640 -35.40 -22.19 -10.58
N ILE A 641 -34.12 -21.81 -10.54
CA ILE A 641 -33.05 -22.67 -9.99
C ILE A 641 -33.25 -22.90 -8.48
N SER A 642 -33.78 -21.92 -7.75
CA SER A 642 -33.98 -22.01 -6.30
C SER A 642 -35.09 -22.99 -5.88
N MET A 643 -35.97 -23.36 -6.82
CA MET A 643 -37.06 -24.34 -6.61
C MET A 643 -36.60 -25.80 -6.77
N GLU A 644 -35.36 -26.03 -7.21
CA GLU A 644 -34.78 -27.38 -7.36
C GLU A 644 -34.40 -27.97 -5.99
N ASP A 645 -34.71 -29.25 -5.76
CA ASP A 645 -34.39 -29.95 -4.49
C ASP A 645 -32.89 -29.98 -4.21
N ASN A 646 -32.09 -30.32 -5.23
CA ASN A 646 -30.63 -30.34 -5.14
C ASN A 646 -30.05 -29.03 -5.66
N ARG A 647 -30.26 -27.91 -4.96
CA ARG A 647 -29.82 -26.58 -5.41
C ARG A 647 -28.28 -26.39 -5.47
N PRO A 648 -27.77 -25.54 -6.39
CA PRO A 648 -26.36 -25.14 -6.39
C PRO A 648 -26.03 -24.26 -5.18
N GLN A 649 -24.76 -24.24 -4.78
CA GLN A 649 -24.25 -23.35 -3.72
C GLN A 649 -23.95 -21.94 -4.23
N LEU A 650 -23.72 -21.79 -5.53
CA LEU A 650 -23.37 -20.53 -6.17
C LEU A 650 -23.94 -20.51 -7.59
N ILE A 651 -24.48 -19.35 -8.01
CA ILE A 651 -24.91 -19.13 -9.39
C ILE A 651 -23.98 -18.11 -10.07
N LEU A 652 -23.47 -18.45 -11.26
CA LEU A 652 -22.74 -17.50 -12.10
C LEU A 652 -23.72 -16.82 -13.07
N CYS A 653 -23.82 -15.50 -12.96
CA CYS A 653 -24.65 -14.68 -13.85
C CYS A 653 -23.77 -14.07 -14.94
N VAL A 654 -23.90 -14.53 -16.17
CA VAL A 654 -23.18 -13.95 -17.32
C VAL A 654 -24.03 -12.84 -17.92
N VAL A 655 -23.44 -11.65 -18.02
CA VAL A 655 -24.06 -10.48 -18.63
C VAL A 655 -23.56 -10.33 -20.06
N PRO A 656 -24.45 -10.43 -21.07
CA PRO A 656 -24.10 -10.17 -22.47
C PRO A 656 -23.61 -8.74 -22.66
N ASP A 657 -22.71 -8.53 -23.62
CA ASP A 657 -22.04 -7.23 -23.82
C ASP A 657 -23.03 -6.10 -24.14
N GLU A 658 -24.01 -6.38 -24.99
CA GLU A 658 -25.09 -5.44 -25.34
C GLU A 658 -25.90 -5.02 -24.11
N LEU A 659 -26.25 -5.95 -23.22
CA LEU A 659 -27.00 -5.64 -22.01
C LEU A 659 -26.13 -4.85 -21.01
N TYR A 660 -24.86 -5.23 -20.87
CA TYR A 660 -23.90 -4.53 -20.02
C TYR A 660 -23.66 -3.09 -20.48
N GLU A 661 -23.67 -2.84 -21.79
CA GLU A 661 -23.49 -1.50 -22.36
C GLU A 661 -24.65 -0.57 -21.99
N TYR A 662 -25.89 -1.05 -22.00
CA TYR A 662 -27.09 -0.22 -21.77
C TYR A 662 -27.65 -0.23 -20.34
N CYS A 663 -27.32 -1.25 -19.54
CA CYS A 663 -27.82 -1.43 -18.17
C CYS A 663 -26.69 -1.59 -17.12
N GLY A 664 -25.46 -1.89 -17.54
CA GLY A 664 -24.30 -2.06 -16.67
C GLY A 664 -23.60 -0.74 -16.32
N ILE A 665 -22.32 -0.81 -15.92
CA ILE A 665 -21.49 0.38 -15.67
C ILE A 665 -20.71 0.71 -16.94
N SER A 666 -21.29 1.56 -17.80
CA SER A 666 -20.74 1.94 -19.10
C SER A 666 -20.69 3.48 -19.26
N GLU A 667 -20.11 3.96 -20.37
CA GLU A 667 -20.17 5.38 -20.71
C GLU A 667 -21.62 5.88 -20.90
N LYS A 668 -22.51 5.02 -21.42
CA LYS A 668 -23.92 5.33 -21.70
C LYS A 668 -24.79 5.43 -20.44
N THR A 669 -24.46 4.70 -19.37
CA THR A 669 -25.23 4.71 -18.11
C THR A 669 -24.68 5.66 -17.03
N ARG A 670 -23.49 6.24 -17.24
CA ARG A 670 -22.77 7.04 -16.23
C ARG A 670 -23.49 8.31 -15.76
N ARG A 671 -24.39 8.89 -16.56
CA ARG A 671 -25.05 10.17 -16.27
C ARG A 671 -26.27 10.06 -15.34
N ALA A 672 -26.86 8.89 -15.17
CA ALA A 672 -28.17 8.74 -14.51
C ALA A 672 -28.13 8.29 -13.04
N LYS A 673 -26.95 7.99 -12.48
CA LYS A 673 -26.83 7.46 -11.10
C LYS A 673 -27.04 8.48 -9.98
N ARG A 674 -27.54 9.68 -10.28
CA ARG A 674 -27.91 10.72 -9.30
C ARG A 674 -29.17 11.42 -9.79
N LYS A 675 -30.25 11.42 -8.98
CA LYS A 675 -31.32 12.42 -9.14
C LYS A 675 -30.63 13.79 -9.17
N ARG A 676 -30.80 14.52 -10.26
CA ARG A 676 -30.23 15.86 -10.42
C ARG A 676 -30.83 16.72 -9.32
N ARG A 677 -30.00 17.42 -8.52
CA ARG A 677 -30.51 18.53 -7.69
C ARG A 677 -31.08 19.55 -8.66
N THR A 678 -32.39 19.62 -8.80
CA THR A 678 -33.04 20.76 -9.45
C THR A 678 -32.69 21.98 -8.61
N LYS A 679 -31.89 22.90 -9.15
CA LYS A 679 -31.69 24.21 -8.52
C LYS A 679 -32.99 25.00 -8.70
N MET A 680 -33.97 24.77 -7.84
CA MET A 680 -35.13 25.65 -7.60
C MET A 680 -35.84 25.11 -6.34
N LYS A 681 -36.21 26.02 -5.43
CA LYS A 681 -36.66 25.83 -4.02
C LYS A 681 -35.55 25.65 -2.98
N GLN A 682 -34.64 26.62 -2.93
CA GLN A 682 -34.04 27.10 -1.67
C GLN A 682 -34.47 28.55 -1.48
N GLU A 683 -35.75 28.75 -1.21
CA GLU A 683 -36.30 29.98 -0.66
C GLU A 683 -37.70 29.59 -0.15
N GLN A 684 -37.99 29.96 1.09
CA GLN A 684 -39.20 29.65 1.87
C GLN A 684 -39.25 28.27 2.54
N THR A 685 -38.61 28.20 3.69
CA THR A 685 -39.16 27.49 4.87
C THR A 685 -38.58 28.21 6.10
N ALA A 686 -39.12 29.39 6.38
CA ALA A 686 -39.14 29.88 7.75
C ALA A 686 -40.27 29.14 8.47
N PRO A 687 -40.09 28.71 9.73
CA PRO A 687 -41.15 28.08 10.49
C PRO A 687 -42.04 29.19 11.02
N ASP A 688 -43.23 29.33 10.47
CA ASP A 688 -44.31 30.02 11.20
C ASP A 688 -45.56 29.16 11.13
N GLY A 689 -46.19 29.00 12.30
CA GLY A 689 -47.24 28.04 12.51
C GLY A 689 -48.51 28.40 11.77
N GLN A 690 -49.13 27.40 11.15
CA GLN A 690 -50.53 27.01 11.34
C GLN A 690 -50.86 25.90 10.33
N GLU A 691 -51.43 24.82 10.83
CA GLU A 691 -52.04 23.77 10.03
C GLU A 691 -53.20 24.37 9.22
N GLN A 692 -53.07 24.38 7.88
CA GLN A 692 -54.22 24.36 7.00
C GLN A 692 -53.90 23.55 5.75
N THR A 693 -54.55 22.39 5.69
CA THR A 693 -54.71 21.52 4.54
C THR A 693 -55.26 22.29 3.34
N THR A 694 -54.45 22.47 2.31
CA THR A 694 -54.94 22.64 0.94
C THR A 694 -54.44 21.47 0.10
N LEU A 695 -55.28 20.44 0.05
CA LEU A 695 -55.35 19.51 -1.08
C LEU A 695 -55.54 20.34 -2.35
N LEU A 696 -54.65 20.22 -3.32
CA LEU A 696 -54.96 20.05 -4.73
C LEU A 696 -53.71 19.56 -5.47
N ASP A 697 -53.83 18.29 -5.83
CA ASP A 697 -53.03 17.40 -6.66
C ASP A 697 -52.47 18.02 -7.95
N HIS A 698 -51.26 17.60 -8.35
CA HIS A 698 -50.96 17.16 -9.72
C HIS A 698 -49.70 16.28 -9.75
N GLY A 699 -49.91 14.96 -9.75
CA GLY A 699 -49.65 14.19 -10.98
C GLY A 699 -48.39 13.31 -11.06
N TYR A 700 -48.66 12.00 -11.08
CA TYR A 700 -47.78 10.85 -11.35
C TYR A 700 -46.94 10.32 -10.18
N GLU A 701 -47.59 9.55 -9.30
CA GLU A 701 -46.91 8.41 -8.68
C GLU A 701 -46.63 7.38 -9.77
N ASP A 702 -45.40 7.40 -10.26
CA ASP A 702 -44.87 6.42 -11.19
C ASP A 702 -44.75 5.05 -10.49
N THR A 703 -45.74 4.18 -10.71
CA THR A 703 -45.85 2.85 -10.11
C THR A 703 -44.91 1.81 -10.75
N SER A 704 -44.04 2.22 -11.66
CA SER A 704 -43.09 1.31 -12.32
C SER A 704 -41.96 0.90 -11.37
N PRO A 705 -41.56 -0.39 -11.33
CA PRO A 705 -40.43 -0.82 -10.52
C PRO A 705 -39.13 -0.22 -11.07
N LYS A 706 -38.33 0.41 -10.19
CA LYS A 706 -37.07 1.08 -10.55
C LYS A 706 -35.87 0.39 -9.90
N SER A 707 -34.74 0.40 -10.59
CA SER A 707 -33.45 -0.08 -10.06
C SER A 707 -32.31 0.78 -10.62
N TYR A 708 -31.26 1.04 -9.82
CA TYR A 708 -30.21 2.01 -10.19
C TYR A 708 -28.87 1.35 -10.55
N ASP A 709 -28.66 0.10 -10.14
CA ASP A 709 -27.48 -0.69 -10.50
C ASP A 709 -27.86 -2.16 -10.68
N LEU A 710 -27.68 -2.70 -11.89
CA LEU A 710 -28.05 -4.07 -12.24
C LEU A 710 -27.48 -5.11 -11.27
N ARG A 711 -26.19 -5.01 -10.92
CA ARG A 711 -25.53 -6.01 -10.07
C ARG A 711 -26.03 -5.93 -8.63
N ASP A 712 -26.07 -4.71 -8.08
CA ASP A 712 -26.43 -4.51 -6.69
C ASP A 712 -27.93 -4.80 -6.46
N ALA A 713 -28.79 -4.46 -7.42
CA ALA A 713 -30.24 -4.74 -7.37
C ALA A 713 -30.55 -6.24 -7.48
N VAL A 714 -29.94 -6.97 -8.42
CA VAL A 714 -30.10 -8.45 -8.48
C VAL A 714 -29.69 -9.07 -7.15
N LYS A 715 -28.52 -8.70 -6.62
CA LYS A 715 -28.03 -9.23 -5.33
C LYS A 715 -28.98 -8.99 -4.18
N GLY A 716 -29.56 -7.80 -4.08
CA GLY A 716 -30.54 -7.49 -3.05
C GLY A 716 -31.79 -8.36 -3.20
N GLN A 717 -32.40 -8.37 -4.38
CA GLN A 717 -33.68 -9.04 -4.61
C GLN A 717 -33.62 -10.56 -4.49
N ILE A 718 -32.45 -11.17 -4.73
CA ILE A 718 -32.29 -12.63 -4.62
C ILE A 718 -31.93 -13.10 -3.19
N MET A 719 -31.70 -12.20 -2.23
CA MET A 719 -31.28 -12.60 -0.87
C MET A 719 -32.27 -13.58 -0.23
N ARG A 720 -33.57 -13.39 -0.49
CA ARG A 720 -34.66 -14.28 -0.07
C ARG A 720 -34.53 -15.73 -0.53
N PHE A 721 -33.77 -15.99 -1.60
CA PHE A 721 -33.55 -17.34 -2.11
C PHE A 721 -32.38 -18.06 -1.42
N GLY A 722 -31.56 -17.35 -0.65
CA GLY A 722 -30.44 -17.94 0.09
C GLY A 722 -29.30 -18.48 -0.78
N ILE A 723 -29.23 -18.12 -2.07
CA ILE A 723 -28.16 -18.53 -3.00
C ILE A 723 -27.33 -17.30 -3.44
N PRO A 724 -26.01 -17.25 -3.16
CA PRO A 724 -25.15 -16.17 -3.61
C PRO A 724 -24.89 -16.22 -5.12
N VAL A 725 -24.57 -15.07 -5.72
CA VAL A 725 -24.27 -14.93 -7.15
C VAL A 725 -22.90 -14.33 -7.44
N GLN A 726 -22.28 -14.72 -8.55
CA GLN A 726 -21.08 -14.11 -9.10
C GLN A 726 -21.35 -13.62 -10.52
N PHE A 727 -21.21 -12.31 -10.73
CA PHE A 727 -21.39 -11.69 -12.03
C PHE A 727 -20.14 -11.82 -12.89
N LEU A 728 -20.33 -12.19 -14.15
CA LEU A 728 -19.32 -12.29 -15.20
C LEU A 728 -19.77 -11.46 -16.41
N VAL A 729 -18.84 -10.78 -17.07
CA VAL A 729 -19.15 -9.95 -18.26
C VAL A 729 -18.58 -10.65 -19.48
N GLU A 730 -19.40 -10.85 -20.52
CA GLU A 730 -19.05 -11.60 -21.73
C GLU A 730 -17.71 -11.16 -22.34
N LYS A 731 -17.49 -9.85 -22.53
CA LYS A 731 -16.24 -9.27 -23.04
C LYS A 731 -15.02 -9.71 -22.26
N LYS A 732 -15.12 -9.81 -20.92
CA LYS A 732 -14.01 -10.22 -20.07
C LYS A 732 -13.73 -11.71 -20.20
N LEU A 733 -14.77 -12.54 -20.32
CA LEU A 733 -14.62 -13.99 -20.54
C LEU A 733 -13.94 -14.27 -21.88
N ARG A 734 -14.38 -13.60 -22.95
CA ARG A 734 -13.75 -13.71 -24.27
C ARG A 734 -12.29 -13.25 -24.24
N ALA A 735 -11.99 -12.17 -23.51
CA ALA A 735 -10.64 -11.65 -23.43
C ALA A 735 -9.66 -12.53 -22.65
N VAL A 736 -10.10 -13.23 -21.60
CA VAL A 736 -9.24 -14.18 -20.87
C VAL A 736 -9.05 -15.49 -21.64
N LEU A 737 -10.11 -15.99 -22.29
CA LEU A 737 -10.04 -17.21 -23.11
C LEU A 737 -9.16 -17.05 -24.35
N ASN A 738 -9.10 -15.84 -24.91
CA ASN A 738 -8.25 -15.49 -26.06
C ASN A 738 -7.06 -14.61 -25.64
N TYR A 739 -6.56 -14.79 -24.42
CA TYR A 739 -5.50 -13.96 -23.87
C TYR A 739 -4.22 -14.05 -24.72
N THR A 740 -3.58 -12.90 -24.90
CA THR A 740 -2.24 -12.81 -25.46
C THR A 740 -1.37 -11.98 -24.51
N PRO A 741 -0.05 -12.24 -24.40
CA PRO A 741 0.83 -11.48 -23.51
C PRO A 741 0.89 -9.95 -23.75
N LYS A 742 0.43 -9.49 -24.92
CA LYS A 742 0.34 -8.06 -25.27
C LYS A 742 -0.98 -7.41 -24.86
N SER A 743 -1.94 -8.19 -24.36
CA SER A 743 -3.26 -7.70 -23.95
C SER A 743 -3.16 -6.85 -22.69
N GLU A 744 -3.99 -5.80 -22.59
CA GLU A 744 -4.14 -4.99 -21.36
C GLU A 744 -5.03 -5.67 -20.30
N VAL A 745 -5.51 -6.89 -20.58
CA VAL A 745 -6.38 -7.67 -19.69
C VAL A 745 -5.55 -8.50 -18.73
N GLN A 746 -6.13 -8.81 -17.56
CA GLN A 746 -5.51 -9.67 -16.57
C GLN A 746 -5.17 -11.05 -17.14
N GLU A 747 -3.97 -11.56 -16.85
CA GLU A 747 -3.54 -12.88 -17.31
C GLU A 747 -4.42 -14.01 -16.72
N PRO A 748 -4.53 -15.17 -17.41
CA PRO A 748 -5.36 -16.29 -16.99
C PRO A 748 -5.11 -16.78 -15.56
N ALA A 749 -3.84 -16.93 -15.14
CA ALA A 749 -3.50 -17.39 -13.79
C ALA A 749 -4.05 -16.44 -12.70
N THR A 750 -3.84 -15.13 -12.88
CA THR A 750 -4.32 -14.12 -11.93
C THR A 750 -5.85 -14.01 -11.96
N PHE A 751 -6.48 -14.16 -13.13
CA PHE A 751 -7.93 -14.22 -13.27
C PHE A 751 -8.49 -15.42 -12.49
N CYS A 752 -7.90 -16.61 -12.66
CA CYS A 752 -8.32 -17.84 -11.99
C CYS A 752 -8.15 -17.76 -10.49
N TRP A 753 -7.04 -17.22 -9.99
CA TRP A 753 -6.84 -16.97 -8.56
C TRP A 753 -7.97 -16.12 -7.96
N ASN A 754 -8.33 -15.00 -8.59
CA ASN A 754 -9.37 -14.10 -8.08
C ASN A 754 -10.77 -14.73 -8.17
N LEU A 755 -11.13 -15.29 -9.33
CA LEU A 755 -12.45 -15.87 -9.55
C LEU A 755 -12.64 -17.13 -8.69
N GLY A 756 -11.67 -18.05 -8.68
CA GLY A 756 -11.73 -19.28 -7.89
C GLY A 756 -11.85 -19.02 -6.39
N THR A 757 -11.08 -18.08 -5.84
CA THR A 757 -11.17 -17.71 -4.41
C THR A 757 -12.53 -17.09 -4.07
N GLY A 758 -13.03 -16.18 -4.91
CA GLY A 758 -14.34 -15.57 -4.72
C GLY A 758 -15.49 -16.58 -4.82
N MET A 759 -15.37 -17.56 -5.71
CA MET A 759 -16.31 -18.67 -5.83
C MET A 759 -16.27 -19.58 -4.60
N TYR A 760 -15.07 -19.95 -4.14
CA TYR A 760 -14.86 -20.78 -2.95
C TYR A 760 -15.52 -20.17 -1.72
N TYR A 761 -15.32 -18.87 -1.48
CA TYR A 761 -15.96 -18.18 -0.37
C TYR A 761 -17.48 -18.14 -0.47
N LYS A 762 -18.01 -17.91 -1.68
CA LYS A 762 -19.47 -17.89 -1.89
C LYS A 762 -20.10 -19.26 -1.74
N ALA A 763 -19.36 -20.33 -2.03
CA ALA A 763 -19.77 -21.70 -1.78
C ALA A 763 -19.59 -22.15 -0.32
N ASP A 764 -19.37 -21.21 0.61
CA ASP A 764 -19.19 -21.42 2.07
C ASP A 764 -17.80 -21.89 2.51
N GLY A 765 -16.81 -21.89 1.64
CA GLY A 765 -15.43 -22.17 2.01
C GLY A 765 -14.75 -20.96 2.66
N LYS A 766 -13.75 -21.17 3.51
CA LYS A 766 -12.92 -20.09 4.07
C LYS A 766 -11.51 -20.16 3.47
N PRO A 767 -11.14 -19.27 2.53
CA PRO A 767 -9.82 -19.34 1.90
C PRO A 767 -8.66 -19.22 2.92
N TRP A 768 -8.72 -18.22 3.80
CA TRP A 768 -7.71 -17.98 4.83
C TRP A 768 -8.29 -17.12 5.96
N ARG A 769 -7.64 -17.10 7.12
CA ARG A 769 -7.94 -16.19 8.23
C ARG A 769 -6.72 -15.37 8.66
N LEU A 770 -6.91 -14.33 9.49
CA LEU A 770 -5.79 -13.59 10.08
C LEU A 770 -5.07 -14.44 11.12
N ALA A 771 -3.74 -14.37 11.13
CA ALA A 771 -2.95 -14.86 12.25
C ALA A 771 -3.03 -13.87 13.42
N LYS A 772 -3.24 -14.40 14.63
CA LYS A 772 -3.04 -13.67 15.90
C LYS A 772 -3.85 -12.37 16.00
N LEU A 773 -5.18 -12.45 15.93
CA LEU A 773 -6.04 -11.41 16.51
C LEU A 773 -6.24 -11.72 18.00
N ASP A 774 -6.30 -10.68 18.83
CA ASP A 774 -6.49 -10.86 20.26
C ASP A 774 -7.87 -11.46 20.55
N GLU A 775 -7.87 -12.59 21.24
CA GLU A 775 -9.10 -13.23 21.73
C GLU A 775 -9.91 -12.25 22.58
N GLY A 776 -11.24 -12.32 22.48
CA GLY A 776 -12.13 -11.38 23.17
C GLY A 776 -12.22 -9.98 22.56
N THR A 777 -11.54 -9.68 21.43
CA THR A 777 -11.74 -8.40 20.73
C THR A 777 -12.93 -8.47 19.75
N CYS A 778 -13.80 -7.46 19.80
CA CYS A 778 -14.90 -7.23 18.86
C CYS A 778 -14.60 -6.00 17.99
N TYR A 779 -14.42 -6.19 16.67
CA TYR A 779 -14.22 -5.09 15.73
C TYR A 779 -15.54 -4.68 15.09
N VAL A 780 -15.91 -3.41 15.19
CA VAL A 780 -17.16 -2.85 14.67
C VAL A 780 -16.87 -1.82 13.59
N GLY A 781 -17.23 -2.12 12.34
CA GLY A 781 -17.14 -1.19 11.21
C GLY A 781 -18.46 -0.44 11.00
N ILE A 782 -18.44 0.89 11.10
CA ILE A 782 -19.63 1.73 10.92
C ILE A 782 -19.53 2.51 9.61
N ALA A 783 -20.59 2.43 8.80
CA ALA A 783 -20.76 3.27 7.61
C ALA A 783 -22.18 3.79 7.48
N PHE A 784 -22.33 4.74 6.57
CA PHE A 784 -23.61 5.38 6.27
C PHE A 784 -23.88 5.32 4.78
N PHE A 785 -25.12 5.02 4.41
CA PHE A 785 -25.54 4.99 3.01
C PHE A 785 -26.85 5.76 2.84
N ARG A 786 -27.15 6.13 1.59
CA ARG A 786 -28.42 6.75 1.22
C ARG A 786 -29.29 5.71 0.52
N SER A 787 -30.54 5.58 0.94
CA SER A 787 -31.53 4.81 0.18
C SER A 787 -31.71 5.46 -1.20
N ARG A 788 -31.71 4.64 -2.27
CA ARG A 788 -31.96 5.12 -3.63
C ARG A 788 -33.43 5.05 -4.00
N LEU A 789 -34.14 4.05 -3.48
CA LEU A 789 -35.59 3.91 -3.65
C LEU A 789 -36.32 5.00 -2.84
N GLU A 790 -35.97 5.16 -1.57
CA GLU A 790 -36.62 6.09 -0.64
C GLU A 790 -35.71 7.27 -0.30
N TYR A 791 -35.38 8.09 -1.31
CA TYR A 791 -34.44 9.20 -1.12
C TYR A 791 -35.04 10.33 -0.27
N ARG A 792 -34.52 10.49 0.96
CA ARG A 792 -34.78 11.64 1.83
C ARG A 792 -33.58 12.59 1.86
N PRO A 793 -33.70 13.85 1.41
CA PRO A 793 -32.58 14.80 1.42
C PRO A 793 -32.04 15.04 2.85
N GLY A 794 -30.73 14.91 3.04
CA GLY A 794 -30.07 15.21 4.31
C GLY A 794 -30.05 14.06 5.32
N LEU A 795 -30.71 12.94 5.02
CA LEU A 795 -30.71 11.74 5.84
C LEU A 795 -29.88 10.62 5.18
N ASN A 796 -29.15 9.88 6.01
CA ASN A 796 -28.55 8.61 5.64
C ASN A 796 -29.07 7.52 6.60
N VAL A 797 -28.83 6.25 6.28
CA VAL A 797 -29.07 5.11 7.16
C VAL A 797 -27.73 4.61 7.68
N SER A 798 -27.63 4.38 8.99
CA SER A 798 -26.45 3.79 9.62
C SER A 798 -26.39 2.28 9.43
N MET A 799 -25.18 1.74 9.41
CA MET A 799 -24.91 0.31 9.32
C MET A 799 -23.70 0.00 10.17
N ALA A 800 -23.81 -1.05 10.97
CA ALA A 800 -22.70 -1.63 11.70
C ALA A 800 -22.37 -3.01 11.17
N GLN A 801 -21.10 -3.35 11.27
CA GLN A 801 -20.63 -4.68 10.96
C GLN A 801 -19.70 -5.17 12.06
N VAL A 802 -19.96 -6.37 12.54
CA VAL A 802 -19.18 -7.02 13.59
C VAL A 802 -18.20 -8.01 12.96
N PHE A 803 -16.92 -7.93 13.34
CA PHE A 803 -15.94 -8.98 13.08
C PHE A 803 -15.45 -9.59 14.38
N THR A 804 -15.43 -10.92 14.43
CA THR A 804 -14.83 -11.68 15.52
C THR A 804 -13.31 -11.82 15.33
N HIS A 805 -12.61 -12.27 16.37
CA HIS A 805 -11.20 -12.65 16.30
C HIS A 805 -10.92 -13.76 15.26
N SER A 806 -11.94 -14.57 14.94
CA SER A 806 -11.89 -15.61 13.89
C SER A 806 -12.07 -15.06 12.47
N GLY A 807 -12.39 -13.77 12.33
CA GLY A 807 -12.60 -13.11 11.03
C GLY A 807 -14.00 -13.28 10.44
N ASP A 808 -14.95 -13.84 11.20
CA ASP A 808 -16.34 -13.94 10.76
C ASP A 808 -17.02 -12.56 10.82
N GLY A 809 -17.65 -12.15 9.72
CA GLY A 809 -18.31 -10.85 9.59
C GLY A 809 -19.84 -10.97 9.61
N LEU A 810 -20.50 -10.23 10.50
CA LEU A 810 -21.96 -10.13 10.62
C LEU A 810 -22.44 -8.70 10.35
N VAL A 811 -23.58 -8.54 9.66
CA VAL A 811 -24.15 -7.23 9.27
C VAL A 811 -25.35 -6.86 10.12
N LEU A 812 -25.39 -5.58 10.53
CA LEU A 812 -26.50 -4.96 11.25
C LEU A 812 -26.93 -3.66 10.57
N ARG A 813 -28.25 -3.48 10.42
CA ARG A 813 -28.84 -2.26 9.87
C ARG A 813 -29.27 -1.37 11.03
N GLY A 814 -28.73 -0.16 11.09
CA GLY A 814 -29.09 0.83 12.09
C GLY A 814 -30.20 1.78 11.61
N LYS A 815 -30.42 2.84 12.41
CA LYS A 815 -31.45 3.86 12.19
C LYS A 815 -30.99 4.99 11.26
N GLU A 816 -31.93 5.87 10.91
CA GLU A 816 -31.66 7.10 10.17
C GLU A 816 -30.72 8.03 10.97
N VAL A 817 -29.86 8.73 10.25
CA VAL A 817 -28.84 9.64 10.80
C VAL A 817 -28.83 10.96 10.02
N TYR A 818 -28.44 12.04 10.68
CA TYR A 818 -28.31 13.35 10.04
C TYR A 818 -26.95 13.49 9.35
N VAL A 819 -26.92 14.36 8.35
CA VAL A 819 -25.69 14.74 7.65
C VAL A 819 -25.39 16.20 7.95
N ASP A 820 -24.26 16.46 8.61
CA ASP A 820 -23.77 17.81 8.86
C ASP A 820 -23.61 18.55 7.52
N GLN A 821 -24.16 19.77 7.43
CA GLN A 821 -24.19 20.52 6.18
C GLN A 821 -22.80 21.07 5.79
N ARG A 822 -21.96 21.38 6.78
CA ARG A 822 -20.61 21.96 6.67
C ARG A 822 -19.58 20.89 6.35
N THR A 823 -19.47 19.85 7.17
CA THR A 823 -18.47 18.77 7.02
C THR A 823 -18.92 17.74 5.99
N ARG A 824 -20.24 17.62 5.75
CA ARG A 824 -20.85 16.58 4.91
C ARG A 824 -20.64 15.18 5.49
N GLU A 825 -20.22 15.08 6.75
CA GLU A 825 -20.10 13.85 7.52
C GLU A 825 -21.46 13.48 8.12
N ALA A 826 -21.70 12.18 8.31
CA ALA A 826 -22.92 11.67 8.93
C ALA A 826 -22.63 11.30 10.38
N HIS A 827 -23.57 11.68 11.25
CA HIS A 827 -23.47 11.54 12.69
C HIS A 827 -24.80 11.05 13.26
N MET A 828 -24.71 10.25 14.32
CA MET A 828 -25.86 9.69 15.03
C MET A 828 -25.99 10.31 16.42
N SER A 829 -27.21 10.34 16.94
CA SER A 829 -27.46 10.74 18.33
C SER A 829 -26.89 9.69 19.30
N SER A 830 -26.71 10.08 20.57
CA SER A 830 -26.24 9.17 21.64
C SER A 830 -27.08 7.90 21.74
N ASN A 831 -28.41 7.99 21.73
CA ASN A 831 -29.29 6.82 21.84
C ASN A 831 -29.14 5.86 20.66
N SER A 832 -29.05 6.40 19.44
CA SER A 832 -28.87 5.60 18.22
C SER A 832 -27.49 4.93 18.20
N ALA A 833 -26.45 5.60 18.71
CA ALA A 833 -25.11 5.03 18.87
C ALA A 833 -25.08 3.88 19.86
N GLU A 834 -25.73 4.06 21.02
CA GLU A 834 -25.83 3.04 22.07
C GLU A 834 -26.55 1.79 21.56
N GLU A 835 -27.73 1.95 20.95
CA GLU A 835 -28.55 0.84 20.45
C GLU A 835 -27.80 0.03 19.38
N LEU A 836 -27.18 0.71 18.40
CA LEU A 836 -26.44 0.07 17.32
C LEU A 836 -25.26 -0.76 17.85
N LEU A 837 -24.52 -0.22 18.84
CA LEU A 837 -23.35 -0.90 19.38
C LEU A 837 -23.73 -2.00 20.37
N ARG A 838 -24.80 -1.84 21.14
CA ARG A 838 -25.34 -2.88 22.03
C ARG A 838 -25.82 -4.10 21.22
N GLU A 839 -26.48 -3.86 20.08
CA GLU A 839 -26.85 -4.95 19.15
C GLU A 839 -25.61 -5.64 18.57
N ALA A 840 -24.59 -4.86 18.18
CA ALA A 840 -23.31 -5.39 17.70
C ALA A 840 -22.61 -6.29 18.74
N ILE A 841 -22.56 -5.85 20.00
CA ILE A 841 -21.97 -6.62 21.11
C ILE A 841 -22.80 -7.89 21.40
N SER A 842 -24.13 -7.81 21.33
CA SER A 842 -25.00 -8.98 21.47
C SER A 842 -24.69 -10.03 20.41
N LYS A 843 -24.59 -9.63 19.13
CA LYS A 843 -24.27 -10.55 18.03
C LYS A 843 -22.89 -11.17 18.14
N TYR A 844 -21.92 -10.41 18.64
CA TYR A 844 -20.60 -10.96 18.96
C TYR A 844 -20.72 -12.04 20.05
N THR A 845 -21.43 -11.73 21.12
CA THR A 845 -21.61 -12.62 22.29
C THR A 845 -22.33 -13.90 21.89
N ASP A 846 -23.38 -13.81 21.08
CA ASP A 846 -24.10 -14.98 20.55
C ASP A 846 -23.19 -15.91 19.74
N LYS A 847 -22.21 -15.33 19.02
CA LYS A 847 -21.33 -16.09 18.13
C LYS A 847 -20.11 -16.68 18.84
N VAL A 848 -19.55 -15.95 19.80
CA VAL A 848 -18.32 -16.32 20.52
C VAL A 848 -18.64 -17.06 21.82
N GLY A 849 -19.85 -16.89 22.37
CA GLY A 849 -20.28 -17.47 23.65
C GLY A 849 -19.85 -16.66 24.88
N ALA A 850 -19.17 -15.53 24.70
CA ALA A 850 -18.71 -14.66 25.78
C ALA A 850 -18.72 -13.18 25.34
N PRO A 851 -18.93 -12.23 26.27
CA PRO A 851 -18.85 -10.81 25.97
C PRO A 851 -17.41 -10.40 25.61
N PRO A 852 -17.23 -9.36 24.77
CA PRO A 852 -15.91 -8.90 24.39
C PRO A 852 -15.19 -8.21 25.56
N SER A 853 -13.89 -8.47 25.71
CA SER A 853 -13.01 -7.75 26.65
C SER A 853 -12.51 -6.42 26.09
N ARG A 854 -12.58 -6.25 24.76
CA ARG A 854 -12.23 -5.01 24.04
C ARG A 854 -13.13 -4.81 22.83
N VAL A 855 -13.58 -3.58 22.62
CA VAL A 855 -14.37 -3.17 21.45
C VAL A 855 -13.61 -2.12 20.66
N VAL A 856 -13.42 -2.38 19.36
CA VAL A 856 -12.73 -1.47 18.43
C VAL A 856 -13.73 -0.95 17.42
N VAL A 857 -13.98 0.35 17.38
CA VAL A 857 -14.95 0.97 16.48
C VAL A 857 -14.22 1.71 15.35
N HIS A 858 -14.44 1.26 14.11
CA HIS A 858 -13.89 1.84 12.89
C HIS A 858 -14.96 2.64 12.15
N LYS A 859 -14.70 3.93 11.89
CA LYS A 859 -15.63 4.83 11.18
C LYS A 859 -14.88 5.63 10.11
N THR A 860 -15.58 6.13 9.09
CA THR A 860 -14.97 7.05 8.09
C THR A 860 -15.14 8.53 8.41
N SER A 861 -16.10 8.89 9.27
CA SER A 861 -16.27 10.25 9.80
C SER A 861 -15.62 10.36 11.18
N SER A 862 -15.48 11.59 11.65
CA SER A 862 -15.02 11.87 13.01
C SER A 862 -16.05 11.37 14.03
N PHE A 863 -15.60 11.08 15.26
CA PHE A 863 -16.48 10.78 16.38
C PHE A 863 -16.91 12.07 17.05
N GLU A 864 -18.21 12.34 17.06
CA GLU A 864 -18.77 13.45 17.85
C GLU A 864 -18.95 13.06 19.32
N LYS A 865 -19.09 14.07 20.19
CA LYS A 865 -19.23 13.86 21.63
C LYS A 865 -20.43 12.98 21.97
N GLU A 866 -21.57 13.21 21.31
CA GLU A 866 -22.80 12.43 21.51
C GLU A 866 -22.64 10.97 21.10
N GLU A 867 -22.05 10.73 19.92
CA GLU A 867 -21.77 9.36 19.45
C GLU A 867 -20.87 8.61 20.42
N ARG A 868 -19.82 9.29 20.90
CA ARG A 868 -18.87 8.71 21.85
C ARG A 868 -19.54 8.36 23.18
N GLN A 869 -20.43 9.21 23.69
CA GLN A 869 -21.20 8.93 24.90
C GLN A 869 -22.08 7.69 24.72
N GLY A 870 -22.82 7.59 23.63
CA GLY A 870 -23.65 6.42 23.33
C GLY A 870 -22.84 5.13 23.16
N PHE A 871 -21.70 5.19 22.46
CA PHE A 871 -20.84 4.03 22.30
C PHE A 871 -20.24 3.58 23.64
N LEU A 872 -19.76 4.50 24.47
CA LEU A 872 -19.22 4.16 25.79
C LEU A 872 -20.30 3.54 26.69
N ALA A 873 -21.54 4.05 26.65
CA ALA A 873 -22.66 3.48 27.38
C ALA A 873 -22.96 2.02 26.98
N ALA A 874 -22.84 1.70 25.69
CA ALA A 874 -23.02 0.32 25.20
C ALA A 874 -21.86 -0.62 25.55
N ILE A 875 -20.63 -0.11 25.59
CA ILE A 875 -19.41 -0.89 25.88
C ILE A 875 -19.31 -1.28 27.36
N GLY A 876 -19.71 -0.39 28.27
CA GLY A 876 -19.55 -0.59 29.71
C GLY A 876 -18.08 -0.63 30.13
N ASP A 877 -17.67 -1.66 30.87
CA ASP A 877 -16.33 -1.78 31.47
C ASP A 877 -15.26 -2.35 30.53
N ALA A 878 -15.63 -2.78 29.32
CA ALA A 878 -14.68 -3.30 28.34
C ALA A 878 -13.79 -2.17 27.78
N LYS A 879 -12.57 -2.50 27.35
CA LYS A 879 -11.67 -1.51 26.73
C LYS A 879 -12.25 -0.99 25.42
N ALA A 880 -12.10 0.31 25.15
CA ALA A 880 -12.63 0.97 23.96
C ALA A 880 -11.52 1.58 23.10
N ASP A 881 -11.53 1.26 21.80
CA ASP A 881 -10.65 1.89 20.81
C ASP A 881 -11.49 2.53 19.69
N PHE A 882 -11.53 3.86 19.62
CA PHE A 882 -12.23 4.61 18.57
C PHE A 882 -11.26 5.06 17.48
N VAL A 883 -11.46 4.60 16.24
CA VAL A 883 -10.56 4.87 15.12
C VAL A 883 -11.31 5.43 13.93
N ALA A 884 -11.09 6.72 13.63
CA ALA A 884 -11.57 7.34 12.41
C ALA A 884 -10.53 7.13 11.29
N ILE A 885 -10.94 6.40 10.24
CA ILE A 885 -10.07 5.96 9.15
C ILE A 885 -10.44 6.71 7.87
N ARG A 886 -9.53 7.55 7.39
CA ARG A 886 -9.73 8.40 6.22
C ARG A 886 -8.60 8.22 5.21
N TYR A 887 -8.90 8.44 3.94
CA TYR A 887 -7.85 8.57 2.93
C TYR A 887 -7.17 9.93 3.09
N GLU A 888 -5.89 9.95 3.43
CA GLU A 888 -5.11 11.19 3.46
C GLU A 888 -4.74 11.58 2.03
N ARG A 889 -5.13 12.77 1.57
CA ARG A 889 -4.85 13.22 0.20
C ARG A 889 -3.81 14.33 0.13
N GLY A 890 -3.62 15.07 1.23
CA GLY A 890 -2.70 16.20 1.35
C GLY A 890 -1.32 15.73 1.79
N ILE A 891 -1.22 15.06 2.95
CA ILE A 891 0.07 14.74 3.57
C ILE A 891 0.65 13.42 3.04
N ARG A 892 1.90 13.45 2.55
CA ARG A 892 2.63 12.27 2.08
C ARG A 892 4.11 12.35 2.42
N PHE A 893 4.65 11.23 2.85
CA PHE A 893 6.07 10.93 2.97
C PHE A 893 6.57 10.07 1.81
N MET A 894 7.82 10.30 1.43
CA MET A 894 8.49 9.77 0.25
C MET A 894 9.94 9.40 0.58
N ARG A 895 10.42 8.29 0.01
CA ARG A 895 11.85 7.93 0.02
C ARG A 895 12.63 8.75 -1.02
N THR A 896 13.95 8.70 -1.00
CA THR A 896 14.78 9.24 -2.08
C THR A 896 14.91 8.28 -3.27
N GLY A 897 14.70 6.97 -3.03
CA GLY A 897 14.71 5.90 -4.02
C GLY A 897 13.55 5.90 -5.01
N LYS A 898 13.61 5.00 -6.00
CA LYS A 898 12.59 4.84 -7.04
C LYS A 898 11.29 4.27 -6.47
N TYR A 899 11.39 3.29 -5.57
CA TYR A 899 10.25 2.67 -4.93
C TYR A 899 9.68 3.55 -3.81
N PRO A 900 8.36 3.49 -3.58
CA PRO A 900 7.75 4.27 -2.51
C PRO A 900 8.10 3.72 -1.12
N VAL A 901 7.62 4.40 -0.09
CA VAL A 901 7.70 3.93 1.31
C VAL A 901 7.22 2.49 1.47
N LEU A 902 7.78 1.78 2.45
CA LEU A 902 7.39 0.41 2.78
C LEU A 902 5.92 0.37 3.21
N ARG A 903 5.18 -0.64 2.73
CA ARG A 903 3.88 -0.97 3.33
C ARG A 903 4.11 -1.36 4.80
N GLY A 904 3.26 -0.88 5.70
CA GLY A 904 3.43 -1.04 7.15
C GLY A 904 4.14 0.13 7.83
N THR A 905 4.60 1.14 7.08
CA THR A 905 5.13 2.38 7.67
C THR A 905 4.02 3.15 8.39
N LEU A 906 4.19 3.39 9.69
CA LEU A 906 3.35 4.25 10.53
C LEU A 906 4.11 5.53 10.85
N ILE A 907 3.48 6.68 10.63
CA ILE A 907 4.05 8.00 10.93
C ILE A 907 3.14 8.71 11.94
N THR A 908 3.69 9.07 13.08
CA THR A 908 3.01 9.84 14.13
C THR A 908 3.07 11.32 13.78
N LEU A 909 1.91 11.93 13.55
CA LEU A 909 1.78 13.37 13.30
C LEU A 909 1.51 14.14 14.61
N SER A 910 0.72 13.55 15.50
CA SER A 910 0.45 14.00 16.87
C SER A 910 0.09 12.80 17.74
N ASP A 911 -0.26 13.01 19.01
CA ASP A 911 -0.66 11.93 19.93
C ASP A 911 -1.93 11.20 19.48
N ARG A 912 -2.76 11.83 18.64
CA ARG A 912 -4.03 11.27 18.15
C ARG A 912 -4.09 11.08 16.65
N ASP A 913 -3.23 11.74 15.87
CA ASP A 913 -3.23 11.64 14.40
C ASP A 913 -2.01 10.90 13.88
N PHE A 914 -2.28 9.89 13.06
CA PHE A 914 -1.26 9.02 12.47
C PHE A 914 -1.49 8.82 10.97
N LEU A 915 -0.42 8.57 10.22
CA LEU A 915 -0.48 8.12 8.83
C LEU A 915 0.00 6.68 8.74
N LEU A 916 -0.87 5.79 8.29
CA LEU A 916 -0.53 4.38 8.04
C LEU A 916 -0.46 4.11 6.54
N TYR A 917 0.71 3.66 6.08
CA TYR A 917 0.91 3.21 4.71
C TYR A 917 0.46 1.75 4.56
N THR A 918 -0.81 1.55 4.26
CA THR A 918 -1.36 0.24 3.86
C THR A 918 -0.99 -0.15 2.43
N THR A 919 -0.39 0.77 1.66
CA THR A 919 0.12 0.48 0.32
C THR A 919 1.52 1.07 0.22
N GLY A 920 2.43 0.35 -0.42
CA GLY A 920 3.83 0.74 -0.52
C GLY A 920 4.66 -0.37 -1.13
N TYR A 921 5.98 -0.25 -1.06
CA TYR A 921 6.85 -1.36 -1.42
C TYR A 921 6.61 -2.53 -0.47
N ILE A 922 6.45 -3.73 -1.03
CA ILE A 922 6.23 -4.97 -0.29
C ILE A 922 7.47 -5.83 -0.49
N PRO A 923 8.31 -6.02 0.55
CA PRO A 923 9.54 -6.79 0.42
C PRO A 923 9.31 -8.22 -0.08
N ARG A 924 8.25 -8.90 0.39
CA ARG A 924 7.81 -10.23 -0.07
C ARG A 924 7.58 -10.31 -1.59
N LEU A 925 7.01 -9.25 -2.19
CA LEU A 925 6.74 -9.18 -3.64
C LEU A 925 7.89 -8.54 -4.43
N ARG A 926 8.87 -7.97 -3.72
CA ARG A 926 10.02 -7.22 -4.25
C ARG A 926 9.61 -6.05 -5.15
N THR A 927 8.40 -5.53 -4.95
CA THR A 927 7.84 -4.47 -5.78
C THR A 927 6.68 -3.78 -5.07
N TYR A 928 6.20 -2.70 -5.67
CA TYR A 928 4.93 -2.06 -5.34
C TYR A 928 3.96 -2.30 -6.51
N PRO A 929 2.87 -3.07 -6.32
CA PRO A 929 1.94 -3.41 -7.40
C PRO A 929 0.94 -2.28 -7.73
N GLY A 930 0.89 -1.21 -6.92
CA GLY A 930 -0.05 -0.13 -7.12
C GLY A 930 0.43 0.92 -8.13
N PRO A 931 -0.48 1.75 -8.65
CA PRO A 931 -0.10 2.89 -9.49
C PRO A 931 0.38 4.06 -8.62
N ARG A 932 1.26 4.90 -9.19
CA ARG A 932 1.68 6.22 -8.62
C ARG A 932 2.34 6.14 -7.24
N VAL A 933 2.59 7.28 -6.61
CA VAL A 933 3.00 7.32 -5.19
C VAL A 933 1.83 6.89 -4.30
N PRO A 934 2.03 5.96 -3.34
CA PRO A 934 0.97 5.50 -2.46
C PRO A 934 0.41 6.65 -1.63
N THR A 935 -0.82 6.46 -1.20
CA THR A 935 -1.60 7.44 -0.46
C THR A 935 -1.96 6.79 0.88
N PRO A 936 -1.45 7.30 2.01
CA PRO A 936 -1.67 6.66 3.31
C PRO A 936 -3.13 6.77 3.76
N LEU A 937 -3.47 5.97 4.77
CA LEU A 937 -4.66 6.20 5.58
C LEU A 937 -4.29 7.15 6.72
N ARG A 938 -5.09 8.19 6.96
CA ARG A 938 -5.04 8.96 8.20
C ARG A 938 -5.92 8.26 9.24
N LEU A 939 -5.33 7.98 10.38
CA LEU A 939 -5.97 7.37 11.53
C LEU A 939 -6.03 8.43 12.63
N THR A 940 -7.24 8.86 12.98
CA THR A 940 -7.46 9.67 14.19
C THR A 940 -7.94 8.71 15.27
N MET A 941 -7.14 8.56 16.32
CA MET A 941 -7.30 7.54 17.35
C MET A 941 -7.60 8.16 18.71
N ASP A 942 -8.56 7.56 19.41
CA ASP A 942 -8.82 7.77 20.84
C ASP A 942 -9.05 6.37 21.43
N CYS A 943 -7.99 5.81 22.02
CA CYS A 943 -7.87 4.37 22.28
C CYS A 943 -7.29 4.11 23.67
N ASP A 944 -7.79 3.07 24.35
CA ASP A 944 -7.17 2.50 25.55
C ASP A 944 -5.92 1.67 25.21
N SER A 945 -5.84 1.18 23.97
CA SER A 945 -4.70 0.42 23.45
C SER A 945 -3.60 1.32 22.86
N SER A 946 -2.38 0.78 22.71
CA SER A 946 -1.31 1.54 22.05
C SER A 946 -1.63 1.80 20.57
N PRO A 947 -1.32 3.01 20.03
CA PRO A 947 -1.57 3.33 18.63
C PRO A 947 -0.89 2.37 17.64
N GLU A 948 0.29 1.84 17.98
CA GLU A 948 1.02 0.89 17.15
C GLU A 948 0.28 -0.43 17.02
N LYS A 949 -0.34 -0.90 18.11
CA LYS A 949 -1.15 -2.12 18.11
C LYS A 949 -2.39 -1.94 17.24
N VAL A 950 -3.12 -0.84 17.43
CA VAL A 950 -4.32 -0.51 16.64
C VAL A 950 -3.96 -0.35 15.15
N ALA A 951 -2.86 0.34 14.83
CA ALA A 951 -2.38 0.46 13.46
C ALA A 951 -1.99 -0.88 12.83
N ALA A 952 -1.38 -1.79 13.60
CA ALA A 952 -1.05 -3.14 13.15
C ALA A 952 -2.31 -3.96 12.86
N GLU A 953 -3.37 -3.80 13.65
CA GLU A 953 -4.67 -4.43 13.43
C GLU A 953 -5.38 -3.86 12.19
N VAL A 954 -5.35 -2.55 11.99
CA VAL A 954 -5.83 -1.92 10.75
C VAL A 954 -5.08 -2.49 9.53
N LEU A 955 -3.75 -2.65 9.62
CA LEU A 955 -2.94 -3.27 8.57
C LEU A 955 -3.33 -4.74 8.33
N LYS A 956 -3.54 -5.55 9.38
CA LYS A 956 -4.04 -6.93 9.29
C LYS A 956 -5.38 -6.98 8.54
N LEU A 957 -6.34 -6.16 8.92
CA LEU A 957 -7.68 -6.11 8.33
C LEU A 957 -7.70 -5.74 6.84
N THR A 958 -6.61 -5.22 6.28
CA THR A 958 -6.47 -5.03 4.83
C THR A 958 -6.28 -6.33 4.03
N LYS A 959 -5.94 -7.44 4.69
CA LYS A 959 -5.69 -8.74 4.03
C LYS A 959 -6.91 -9.68 4.04
N ILE A 960 -8.03 -9.24 4.62
CA ILE A 960 -9.28 -10.01 4.69
C ILE A 960 -10.26 -9.49 3.65
N ASN A 961 -9.94 -9.71 2.37
CA ASN A 961 -10.89 -9.51 1.29
C ASN A 961 -10.90 -10.72 0.36
N TRP A 962 -11.77 -11.70 0.63
CA TRP A 962 -11.90 -12.90 -0.19
C TRP A 962 -12.49 -12.68 -1.59
N ASN A 963 -12.80 -11.43 -1.97
CA ASN A 963 -13.14 -11.07 -3.36
C ASN A 963 -11.90 -10.88 -4.24
N THR A 964 -10.69 -10.87 -3.67
CA THR A 964 -9.45 -10.78 -4.43
C THR A 964 -8.32 -11.52 -3.72
N THR A 965 -7.38 -12.05 -4.50
CA THR A 965 -6.14 -12.64 -4.00
C THR A 965 -4.96 -11.68 -4.11
N ALA A 966 -5.21 -10.39 -4.32
CA ALA A 966 -4.17 -9.39 -4.17
C ALA A 966 -3.59 -9.46 -2.76
N PHE A 967 -2.29 -9.21 -2.63
CA PHE A 967 -1.56 -9.32 -1.37
C PHE A 967 -2.25 -8.59 -0.20
N ALA A 968 -2.81 -7.42 -0.47
CA ALA A 968 -3.66 -6.68 0.45
C ALA A 968 -4.50 -5.62 -0.29
N ASP A 969 -5.59 -5.19 0.34
CA ASP A 969 -6.34 -4.00 -0.05
C ASP A 969 -5.75 -2.71 0.54
N LYS A 970 -6.19 -1.58 -0.01
CA LYS A 970 -5.83 -0.26 0.53
C LYS A 970 -6.62 0.11 1.79
N GLU A 971 -7.89 -0.27 1.86
CA GLU A 971 -8.79 -0.04 3.00
C GLU A 971 -8.94 -1.33 3.81
N PRO A 972 -9.03 -1.26 5.15
CA PRO A 972 -9.36 -2.41 5.96
C PRO A 972 -10.79 -2.88 5.68
N ILE A 973 -11.04 -4.18 5.84
CA ILE A 973 -12.33 -4.78 5.52
C ILE A 973 -13.47 -4.15 6.34
N THR A 974 -13.22 -3.73 7.58
CA THR A 974 -14.17 -3.02 8.45
C THR A 974 -14.72 -1.73 7.86
N ILE A 975 -14.02 -1.11 6.92
CA ILE A 975 -14.51 0.09 6.21
C ILE A 975 -15.03 -0.26 4.82
N ARG A 976 -14.35 -1.18 4.12
CA ARG A 976 -14.70 -1.55 2.75
C ARG A 976 -16.04 -2.27 2.67
N PHE A 977 -16.29 -3.16 3.62
CA PHE A 977 -17.45 -4.03 3.61
C PHE A 977 -18.74 -3.26 3.88
N PRO A 978 -18.89 -2.44 4.94
CA PRO A 978 -20.14 -1.70 5.17
C PRO A 978 -20.49 -0.80 3.98
N LYS A 979 -19.50 -0.20 3.32
CA LYS A 979 -19.69 0.55 2.05
C LYS A 979 -20.24 -0.31 0.92
N ARG A 980 -19.86 -1.60 0.84
CA ARG A 980 -20.34 -2.53 -0.18
C ARG A 980 -21.77 -2.96 0.11
N VAL A 981 -22.07 -3.30 1.36
CA VAL A 981 -23.41 -3.69 1.80
C VAL A 981 -24.39 -2.54 1.64
N GLY A 982 -24.02 -1.32 2.05
CA GLY A 982 -24.87 -0.14 1.87
C GLY A 982 -25.27 0.14 0.41
N LYS A 983 -24.44 -0.26 -0.58
CA LYS A 983 -24.82 -0.16 -1.99
C LYS A 983 -25.90 -1.16 -2.39
N VAL A 984 -25.83 -2.39 -1.90
CA VAL A 984 -26.82 -3.43 -2.18
C VAL A 984 -28.14 -3.12 -1.46
N LEU A 985 -28.07 -2.76 -0.17
CA LEU A 985 -29.27 -2.38 0.59
C LEU A 985 -29.95 -1.12 0.05
N SER A 986 -29.21 -0.22 -0.61
CA SER A 986 -29.82 0.96 -1.22
C SER A 986 -30.76 0.65 -2.40
N GLU A 987 -30.74 -0.58 -2.91
CA GLU A 987 -31.63 -1.10 -3.96
C GLU A 987 -32.80 -1.92 -3.40
N LEU A 988 -32.97 -1.98 -2.07
CA LEU A 988 -34.05 -2.68 -1.40
C LEU A 988 -34.98 -1.69 -0.66
N PRO A 989 -36.29 -1.99 -0.57
CA PRO A 989 -37.20 -1.19 0.24
C PRO A 989 -36.89 -1.32 1.72
N ASP A 990 -37.37 -0.37 2.52
CA ASP A 990 -37.22 -0.43 3.96
C ASP A 990 -37.96 -1.65 4.54
N GLY A 991 -37.32 -2.35 5.50
CA GLY A 991 -37.86 -3.58 6.10
C GLY A 991 -37.70 -4.87 5.29
N ALA A 992 -37.08 -4.84 4.10
CA ALA A 992 -36.79 -6.06 3.34
C ALA A 992 -35.95 -7.07 4.16
N GLU A 993 -36.25 -8.36 4.00
CA GLU A 993 -35.49 -9.43 4.64
C GLU A 993 -34.05 -9.47 4.09
N ILE A 994 -33.07 -9.42 4.98
CA ILE A 994 -31.64 -9.40 4.64
C ILE A 994 -30.91 -10.58 5.26
N ASN A 995 -29.93 -11.13 4.52
CA ASN A 995 -29.03 -12.12 5.08
C ASN A 995 -27.86 -11.41 5.79
N SER A 996 -27.44 -11.93 6.95
CA SER A 996 -26.35 -11.35 7.74
C SER A 996 -24.95 -11.71 7.23
N HIS A 997 -24.82 -12.74 6.39
CA HIS A 997 -23.52 -13.21 5.89
C HIS A 997 -23.02 -12.40 4.69
N TYR A 998 -21.73 -12.08 4.67
CA TYR A 998 -21.12 -11.27 3.62
C TYR A 998 -21.21 -11.86 2.21
N ARG A 999 -21.20 -13.19 2.10
CA ARG A 999 -21.12 -13.89 0.79
C ARG A 999 -22.23 -13.46 -0.18
N PHE A 1000 -23.36 -13.00 0.34
CA PHE A 1000 -24.50 -12.49 -0.45
C PHE A 1000 -24.27 -11.08 -1.02
N TYR A 1001 -23.41 -10.28 -0.39
CA TYR A 1001 -23.11 -8.90 -0.81
C TYR A 1001 -21.88 -8.81 -1.73
N MET A 1002 -20.96 -9.77 -1.61
CA MET A 1002 -19.66 -9.81 -2.29
C MET A 1002 -19.74 -9.77 -3.81
#